data_AF-A0A497RYN7-F1
#
_entry.id   AF-A0A497RYN7-F1
#
_cell.length_a   1.000
_cell.length_b   1.000
_cell.length_c   1.000
_cell.angle_alpha   90.00
_cell.angle_beta   90.00
_cell.angle_gamma   90.00
#
_symmetry.space_group_name_H-M   'P 1'
#
loop_
_entity.id
_entity.type
_entity.pdbx_description
1 polymer ?
#
loop_
_entity_poly.entity_id
_entity_poly.type
_entity_poly.pdbx_seq_one_letter_code
_entity_poly.pdbx_strand_id
1 'polypeptide(L)'
;MDMNFKNFKLRDNRRAFFFTISVILLIIPLLFLITFYLNIRETSTKDAISRMRCDELHYLVEDIRKDLSRAVTIFGRRAAVYAVDHVVSNGIPLADYEFTCTSLCPVDCNTFFFENNGSSAAIAELVLCGTLYGENVTYMVNHTMNEWIDRIIEKGKELHFNISMKVDSINVVPEDAWHFHLIINTKTEIYDESELCHFSNKIISITSNTSIIGLEDPLYALNTGGHIFKQIIPCNADLRLTAVAGCSKTDSGYGNFTGEVIFYSSFTGLNDLADYCNETSQEILGQQVLVVDQAWGTVCNNQRVVDCLNASQPKHFGALILYESASESNVSSCMPSIPWISDTGEMDNQTPYGGGSRKPGCDDAIITNGSCIAIVNDPSCNLHYVYIAYDIEDINTTCYYVSNISRYSLNCTPSYTDGPSFFDRLDGNLNLSEKYVEQALRYFNNSEIGIESLVDFMELVRYSSVYPEIKIYENASWIDYLYWQNVSGCRVLRSCPYLGYEFNLDCQHAHSLGIGTTCTSVDESYCPTEICVDCIDQDNDGLEDWNDPDCGAYFSSGCGEVHYCDPSDTDICPTCDTPMPPEIPDNSSNYCNYYGFNTTEWHLYRIVPDITGRLIINFSGTGKMPPGNLYRSDLSLYNYSDLGCTSPSIATYQLEPSYGVEFCVEANKTYIIAIDVDSNNCTHYGHYLLNTTIVADPIC
;
A
#
# COMPACT_ATOMS: atom_id res chain seq x y z
N MET A 1 -7.88 -69.81 87.10
CA MET A 1 -9.20 -69.98 86.45
C MET A 1 -8.98 -70.90 85.28
N ASP A 2 -9.33 -72.18 85.46
CA ASP A 2 -9.35 -73.20 84.43
C ASP A 2 -10.37 -72.84 83.35
N MET A 3 -9.91 -72.47 82.17
CA MET A 3 -10.74 -72.41 80.97
C MET A 3 -10.59 -73.70 80.18
N ASN A 4 -11.65 -74.48 80.27
CA ASN A 4 -11.88 -75.82 79.76
C ASN A 4 -11.86 -75.83 78.22
N PHE A 5 -10.74 -76.24 77.61
CA PHE A 5 -10.67 -76.54 76.17
C PHE A 5 -11.43 -77.84 75.90
N LYS A 6 -12.71 -77.73 75.51
CA LYS A 6 -13.45 -78.83 74.90
C LYS A 6 -12.75 -79.24 73.60
N ASN A 7 -12.20 -80.45 73.60
CA ASN A 7 -11.75 -81.16 72.41
C ASN A 7 -12.86 -81.18 71.34
N PHE A 8 -12.69 -80.37 70.29
CA PHE A 8 -13.50 -80.46 69.08
C PHE A 8 -13.09 -81.74 68.33
N LYS A 9 -13.89 -82.78 68.49
CA LYS A 9 -13.71 -84.08 67.83
C LYS A 9 -14.02 -83.91 66.34
N LEU A 10 -13.01 -83.64 65.52
CA LEU A 10 -13.08 -83.66 64.05
C LEU A 10 -13.29 -85.10 63.56
N ARG A 11 -14.56 -85.54 63.57
CA ARG A 11 -15.03 -86.81 63.05
C ARG A 11 -15.31 -86.66 61.55
N ASP A 12 -14.59 -87.43 60.73
CA ASP A 12 -14.79 -87.74 59.30
C ASP A 12 -15.53 -86.72 58.43
N ASN A 13 -14.90 -85.57 58.18
CA ASN A 13 -15.27 -84.73 57.03
C ASN A 13 -14.04 -84.12 56.33
N ARG A 14 -12.97 -84.91 56.18
CA ARG A 14 -11.72 -84.49 55.48
C ARG A 14 -11.99 -84.00 54.05
N ARG A 15 -13.02 -84.55 53.40
CA ARG A 15 -13.47 -84.10 52.08
C ARG A 15 -14.06 -82.69 52.13
N ALA A 16 -14.91 -82.39 53.12
CA ALA A 16 -15.48 -81.05 53.29
C ALA A 16 -14.41 -79.99 53.55
N PHE A 17 -13.39 -80.30 54.37
CA PHE A 17 -12.27 -79.38 54.62
C PHE A 17 -11.45 -79.11 53.36
N PHE A 18 -11.16 -80.14 52.57
CA PHE A 18 -10.47 -80.00 51.28
C PHE A 18 -11.26 -79.11 50.31
N PHE A 19 -12.56 -79.35 50.14
CA PHE A 19 -13.41 -78.49 49.31
C PHE A 19 -13.48 -77.05 49.80
N THR A 20 -13.50 -76.83 51.12
CA THR A 20 -13.50 -75.46 51.69
C THR A 20 -12.17 -74.74 51.39
N ILE A 21 -11.03 -75.42 51.53
CA ILE A 21 -9.72 -74.87 51.17
C ILE A 21 -9.61 -74.62 49.66
N SER A 22 -10.07 -75.54 48.81
CA SER A 22 -10.07 -75.37 47.35
C SER A 22 -10.93 -74.17 46.92
N VAL A 23 -12.09 -73.97 47.56
CA VAL A 23 -12.96 -72.81 47.33
C VAL A 23 -12.26 -71.52 47.79
N ILE A 24 -11.61 -71.50 48.95
CA ILE A 24 -10.84 -70.35 49.43
C ILE A 24 -9.67 -70.04 48.46
N LEU A 25 -8.95 -71.07 48.01
CA LEU A 25 -7.86 -70.94 47.03
C LEU A 25 -8.32 -70.42 45.67
N LEU A 26 -9.58 -70.64 45.29
CA LEU A 26 -10.17 -70.10 44.06
C LEU A 26 -10.74 -68.69 44.25
N ILE A 27 -11.30 -68.39 45.43
CA ILE A 27 -11.88 -67.08 45.74
C ILE A 27 -10.79 -66.01 45.92
N ILE A 28 -9.64 -66.35 46.52
CA ILE A 28 -8.56 -65.37 46.75
C ILE A 28 -8.06 -64.75 45.43
N PRO A 29 -7.66 -65.52 44.40
CA PRO A 29 -7.28 -64.96 43.09
C PRO A 29 -8.41 -64.17 42.42
N LEU A 30 -9.66 -64.61 42.56
CA LEU A 30 -10.82 -63.89 42.02
C LEU A 30 -10.99 -62.51 42.69
N LEU A 31 -10.86 -62.44 44.02
CA LEU A 31 -10.90 -61.17 44.76
C LEU A 31 -9.73 -60.27 44.36
N PHE A 32 -8.52 -60.81 44.20
CA PHE A 32 -7.37 -60.04 43.69
C PHE A 32 -7.62 -59.51 42.28
N LEU A 33 -8.16 -60.33 41.38
CA LEU A 33 -8.51 -59.92 40.02
C LEU A 33 -9.56 -58.81 40.00
N ILE A 34 -10.62 -58.94 40.81
CA ILE A 34 -11.67 -57.92 40.94
C ILE A 34 -11.07 -56.62 41.48
N THR A 35 -10.24 -56.68 42.53
CA THR A 35 -9.62 -55.49 43.13
C THR A 35 -8.67 -54.81 42.14
N PHE A 36 -7.89 -55.59 41.40
CA PHE A 36 -7.00 -55.10 40.35
C PHE A 36 -7.77 -54.40 39.22
N TYR A 37 -8.87 -55.01 38.75
CA TYR A 37 -9.69 -54.44 37.69
C TYR A 37 -10.42 -53.15 38.14
N LEU A 38 -10.92 -53.12 39.37
CA LEU A 38 -11.52 -51.92 39.96
C LEU A 38 -10.49 -50.78 40.06
N ASN A 39 -9.28 -51.08 40.53
CA ASN A 39 -8.22 -50.07 40.64
C ASN A 39 -7.77 -49.55 39.27
N ILE A 40 -7.56 -50.41 38.26
CA ILE A 40 -7.17 -49.97 36.91
C ILE A 40 -8.25 -49.11 36.28
N ARG A 41 -9.52 -49.47 36.45
CA ARG A 41 -10.64 -48.70 35.90
C ARG A 41 -10.76 -47.34 36.58
N GLU A 42 -10.50 -47.27 37.88
CA GLU A 42 -10.44 -46.01 38.62
C GLU A 42 -9.27 -45.13 38.16
N THR A 43 -8.08 -45.70 37.94
CA THR A 43 -6.93 -44.95 37.40
C THR A 43 -7.21 -44.42 36.00
N SER A 44 -7.74 -45.25 35.10
CA SER A 44 -8.05 -44.84 33.73
C SER A 44 -9.12 -43.74 33.66
N THR A 45 -10.09 -43.74 34.57
CA THR A 45 -11.14 -42.71 34.61
C THR A 45 -10.63 -41.41 35.20
N LYS A 46 -9.81 -41.46 36.26
CA LYS A 46 -9.12 -40.27 36.80
C LYS A 46 -8.18 -39.66 35.77
N ASP A 47 -7.39 -40.47 35.07
CA ASP A 47 -6.50 -39.99 34.01
C ASP A 47 -7.27 -39.36 32.84
N ALA A 48 -8.43 -39.90 32.48
CA ALA A 48 -9.29 -39.31 31.44
C ALA A 48 -9.87 -37.95 31.87
N ILE A 49 -10.35 -37.83 33.11
CA ILE A 49 -10.86 -36.57 33.65
C ILE A 49 -9.75 -35.51 33.73
N SER A 50 -8.57 -35.89 34.25
CA SER A 50 -7.42 -34.98 34.32
C SER A 50 -7.00 -34.49 32.94
N ARG A 51 -6.98 -35.37 31.92
CA ARG A 51 -6.69 -34.98 30.53
C ARG A 51 -7.72 -34.00 30.00
N MET A 52 -9.01 -34.30 30.16
CA MET A 52 -10.10 -33.40 29.73
C MET A 52 -9.96 -32.01 30.37
N ARG A 53 -9.69 -31.92 31.68
CA ARG A 53 -9.50 -30.63 32.37
C ARG A 53 -8.26 -29.88 31.90
N CYS A 54 -7.16 -30.60 31.62
CA CYS A 54 -5.94 -30.00 31.08
C CYS A 54 -6.14 -29.51 29.64
N ASP A 55 -6.91 -30.24 28.82
CA ASP A 55 -7.25 -29.83 27.46
C ASP A 55 -8.17 -28.59 27.48
N GLU A 56 -9.17 -28.56 28.35
CA GLU A 56 -10.03 -27.39 28.58
C GLU A 56 -9.21 -26.16 29.00
N LEU A 57 -8.25 -26.33 29.93
CA LEU A 57 -7.34 -25.26 30.34
C LEU A 57 -6.48 -24.77 29.17
N HIS A 58 -5.95 -25.67 28.35
CA HIS A 58 -5.16 -25.31 27.18
C HIS A 58 -5.97 -24.49 26.18
N TYR A 59 -7.19 -24.93 25.84
CA TYR A 59 -8.07 -24.18 24.93
C TYR A 59 -8.48 -22.83 25.52
N LEU A 60 -8.74 -22.75 26.82
CA LEU A 60 -9.02 -21.49 27.50
C LEU A 60 -7.86 -20.49 27.35
N VAL A 61 -6.60 -20.94 27.51
CA VAL A 61 -5.42 -20.08 27.36
C VAL A 61 -5.28 -19.57 25.91
N GLU A 62 -5.48 -20.44 24.92
CA GLU A 62 -5.42 -20.07 23.51
C GLU A 62 -6.56 -19.12 23.10
N ASP A 63 -7.76 -19.33 23.65
CA ASP A 63 -8.90 -18.45 23.42
C ASP A 63 -8.69 -17.07 24.06
N ILE A 64 -8.16 -17.02 25.28
CA ILE A 64 -7.74 -15.77 25.94
C ILE A 64 -6.72 -15.03 25.06
N ARG A 65 -5.72 -15.73 24.51
CA ARG A 65 -4.69 -15.11 23.65
C ARG A 65 -5.29 -14.49 22.39
N LYS A 66 -6.19 -15.21 21.72
CA LYS A 66 -6.87 -14.74 20.49
C LYS A 66 -7.83 -13.60 20.78
N ASP A 67 -8.60 -13.69 21.86
CA ASP A 67 -9.58 -12.65 22.21
C ASP A 67 -8.89 -11.36 22.67
N LEU A 68 -7.83 -11.46 23.47
CA LEU A 68 -7.02 -10.30 23.84
C LEU A 68 -6.37 -9.63 22.63
N SER A 69 -5.84 -10.39 21.67
CA SER A 69 -5.27 -9.79 20.44
C SER A 69 -6.33 -8.97 19.68
N ARG A 70 -7.55 -9.50 19.51
CA ARG A 70 -8.67 -8.77 18.89
C ARG A 70 -9.09 -7.54 19.70
N ALA A 71 -9.15 -7.69 21.02
CA ALA A 71 -9.53 -6.63 21.94
C ALA A 71 -8.55 -5.47 21.87
N VAL A 72 -7.24 -5.76 21.90
CA VAL A 72 -6.18 -4.77 21.82
C VAL A 72 -6.24 -4.02 20.48
N THR A 73 -6.55 -4.66 19.34
CA THR A 73 -6.80 -3.95 18.08
C THR A 73 -7.97 -2.95 18.20
N ILE A 74 -9.07 -3.35 18.85
CA ILE A 74 -10.25 -2.47 19.03
C ILE A 74 -9.89 -1.29 19.94
N PHE A 75 -9.20 -1.54 21.05
CA PHE A 75 -8.81 -0.51 22.01
C PHE A 75 -7.79 0.45 21.40
N GLY A 76 -6.80 -0.07 20.66
CA GLY A 76 -5.82 0.73 19.94
C GLY A 76 -6.45 1.65 18.93
N ARG A 77 -7.37 1.13 18.11
CA ARG A 77 -8.10 1.95 17.14
C ARG A 77 -8.91 3.05 17.82
N ARG A 78 -9.61 2.73 18.92
CA ARG A 78 -10.40 3.74 19.68
C ARG A 78 -9.53 4.78 20.37
N ALA A 79 -8.40 4.35 20.93
CA ALA A 79 -7.41 5.23 21.54
C ALA A 79 -6.82 6.18 20.49
N ALA A 80 -6.49 5.69 19.30
CA ALA A 80 -6.04 6.54 18.19
C ALA A 80 -7.11 7.55 17.76
N VAL A 81 -8.37 7.13 17.58
CA VAL A 81 -9.49 8.04 17.28
C VAL A 81 -9.61 9.14 18.34
N TYR A 82 -9.49 8.79 19.62
CA TYR A 82 -9.61 9.78 20.69
C TYR A 82 -8.38 10.68 20.82
N ALA A 83 -7.18 10.16 20.56
CA ALA A 83 -5.97 10.98 20.48
C ALA A 83 -6.09 12.02 19.38
N VAL A 84 -6.62 11.63 18.21
CA VAL A 84 -6.92 12.55 17.10
C VAL A 84 -7.99 13.57 17.53
N ASP A 85 -9.12 13.13 18.08
CA ASP A 85 -10.19 14.02 18.55
C ASP A 85 -9.70 15.05 19.59
N HIS A 86 -8.81 14.64 20.51
CA HIS A 86 -8.19 15.55 21.46
C HIS A 86 -7.36 16.63 20.78
N VAL A 87 -6.50 16.24 19.83
CA VAL A 87 -5.63 17.16 19.08
C VAL A 87 -6.47 18.12 18.25
N VAL A 88 -7.48 17.62 17.54
CA VAL A 88 -8.39 18.39 16.68
C VAL A 88 -9.23 19.37 17.51
N SER A 89 -9.87 18.89 18.58
CA SER A 89 -10.81 19.70 19.37
C SER A 89 -10.14 20.77 20.23
N ASN A 90 -8.90 20.54 20.67
CA ASN A 90 -8.18 21.48 21.53
C ASN A 90 -7.12 22.30 20.80
N GLY A 91 -6.69 21.87 19.60
CA GLY A 91 -5.58 22.49 18.87
C GLY A 91 -4.23 22.35 19.59
N ILE A 92 -4.07 21.32 20.44
CA ILE A 92 -2.87 21.09 21.24
C ILE A 92 -2.24 19.76 20.82
N PRO A 93 -0.97 19.74 20.38
CA PRO A 93 -0.27 18.52 20.03
C PRO A 93 0.09 17.68 21.27
N LEU A 94 0.39 16.40 21.05
CA LEU A 94 0.71 15.44 22.12
C LEU A 94 2.22 15.30 22.41
N ALA A 95 3.12 16.06 21.78
CA ALA A 95 4.58 15.89 21.88
C ALA A 95 5.11 15.76 23.33
N ASP A 96 4.61 16.61 24.23
CA ASP A 96 5.06 16.66 25.63
C ASP A 96 4.22 15.79 26.58
N TYR A 97 3.35 14.92 26.05
CA TYR A 97 2.47 14.10 26.86
C TYR A 97 3.26 13.03 27.63
N GLU A 98 3.02 12.94 28.95
CA GLU A 98 3.55 11.90 29.83
C GLU A 98 2.43 10.99 30.33
N PHE A 99 2.70 9.70 30.43
CA PHE A 99 1.73 8.71 30.88
C PHE A 99 1.27 9.00 32.33
N THR A 100 -0.03 9.22 32.52
CA THR A 100 -0.62 9.47 33.84
C THR A 100 -1.27 8.19 34.37
N CYS A 101 -0.61 7.53 35.33
CA CYS A 101 -1.17 6.35 35.96
C CYS A 101 -2.28 6.70 36.96
N THR A 102 -3.47 6.12 36.80
CA THR A 102 -4.62 6.26 37.68
C THR A 102 -5.05 4.93 38.28
N SER A 103 -5.96 4.95 39.26
CA SER A 103 -6.54 3.72 39.83
C SER A 103 -7.42 2.93 38.84
N LEU A 104 -7.69 3.47 37.65
CA LEU A 104 -8.43 2.78 36.59
C LEU A 104 -7.51 1.89 35.73
N CYS A 105 -6.20 2.07 35.83
CA CYS A 105 -5.25 1.25 35.08
C CYS A 105 -5.11 -0.15 35.72
N PRO A 106 -4.98 -1.24 34.93
CA PRO A 106 -4.78 -2.61 35.43
C PRO A 106 -3.32 -2.89 35.82
N VAL A 107 -2.63 -1.88 36.37
CA VAL A 107 -1.21 -1.92 36.75
C VAL A 107 -1.01 -1.31 38.14
N ASP A 108 0.06 -1.69 38.82
CA ASP A 108 0.46 -1.03 40.07
C ASP A 108 1.23 0.25 39.76
N CYS A 109 0.57 1.40 39.88
CA CYS A 109 1.14 2.72 39.62
C CYS A 109 2.39 3.07 40.43
N ASN A 110 2.72 2.33 41.50
CA ASN A 110 3.98 2.55 42.24
C ASN A 110 5.19 1.90 41.56
N THR A 111 4.95 0.91 40.69
CA THR A 111 6.01 0.09 40.08
C THR A 111 5.99 0.12 38.57
N PHE A 112 4.84 0.40 37.96
CA PHE A 112 4.69 0.51 36.53
C PHE A 112 5.30 1.82 36.02
N PHE A 113 6.13 1.71 34.99
CA PHE A 113 6.77 2.84 34.33
C PHE A 113 6.62 2.67 32.82
N PHE A 114 6.13 3.71 32.16
CA PHE A 114 6.07 3.78 30.70
C PHE A 114 7.21 4.69 30.23
N GLU A 115 8.11 4.16 29.41
CA GLU A 115 9.39 4.80 29.08
C GLU A 115 9.24 5.95 28.07
N ASN A 116 8.26 5.88 27.17
CA ASN A 116 8.09 6.86 26.10
C ASN A 116 7.20 8.03 26.53
N ASN A 117 7.35 9.17 25.84
CA ASN A 117 6.45 10.31 25.91
C ASN A 117 5.67 10.48 24.59
N GLY A 118 4.92 11.56 24.45
CA GLY A 118 4.24 11.90 23.21
C GLY A 118 2.89 11.21 23.05
N SER A 119 2.42 11.17 21.81
CA SER A 119 1.27 10.40 21.35
C SER A 119 1.31 8.92 21.75
N SER A 120 2.49 8.30 21.78
CA SER A 120 2.66 6.91 22.25
C SER A 120 2.25 6.73 23.72
N ALA A 121 2.52 7.72 24.58
CA ALA A 121 2.13 7.70 25.99
C ALA A 121 0.64 7.98 26.18
N ALA A 122 0.07 8.90 25.38
CA ALA A 122 -1.36 9.17 25.37
C ALA A 122 -2.18 7.93 24.97
N ILE A 123 -1.77 7.26 23.90
CA ILE A 123 -2.43 6.02 23.44
C ILE A 123 -2.28 4.91 24.49
N ALA A 124 -1.12 4.79 25.15
CA ALA A 124 -0.93 3.81 26.22
C ALA A 124 -1.86 4.05 27.42
N GLU A 125 -2.04 5.31 27.84
CA GLU A 125 -2.97 5.67 28.93
C GLU A 125 -4.42 5.38 28.54
N LEU A 126 -4.82 5.74 27.32
CA LEU A 126 -6.17 5.47 26.82
C LEU A 126 -6.47 3.97 26.82
N VAL A 127 -5.53 3.14 26.34
CA VAL A 127 -5.69 1.68 26.25
C VAL A 127 -5.74 1.02 27.63
N LEU A 128 -4.83 1.41 28.53
CA LEU A 128 -4.73 0.79 29.85
C LEU A 128 -5.80 1.31 30.81
N CYS A 129 -5.96 2.62 30.89
CA CYS A 129 -6.70 3.29 31.97
C CYS A 129 -8.07 3.82 31.50
N GLY A 130 -8.28 4.00 30.19
CA GLY A 130 -9.44 4.70 29.67
C GLY A 130 -9.46 6.19 30.03
N THR A 131 -8.31 6.75 30.36
CA THR A 131 -8.14 8.15 30.74
C THR A 131 -7.24 8.89 29.76
N LEU A 132 -7.35 10.22 29.77
CA LEU A 132 -6.38 11.13 29.17
C LEU A 132 -6.15 12.28 30.15
N TYR A 133 -4.90 12.58 30.48
CA TYR A 133 -4.51 13.45 31.60
C TYR A 133 -5.10 13.02 32.95
N GLY A 134 -5.32 11.71 33.13
CA GLY A 134 -5.98 11.14 34.30
C GLY A 134 -7.49 11.37 34.39
N GLU A 135 -8.09 12.06 33.41
CA GLU A 135 -9.54 12.28 33.33
C GLU A 135 -10.21 11.18 32.50
N ASN A 136 -11.39 10.73 32.93
CA ASN A 136 -12.09 9.62 32.28
C ASN A 136 -12.62 10.00 30.90
N VAL A 137 -12.31 9.17 29.90
CA VAL A 137 -12.77 9.33 28.53
C VAL A 137 -14.02 8.51 28.30
N THR A 138 -15.16 9.18 28.11
CA THR A 138 -16.47 8.53 27.93
C THR A 138 -16.49 7.53 26.77
N TYR A 139 -15.70 7.76 25.71
CA TYR A 139 -15.63 6.89 24.54
C TYR A 139 -14.85 5.59 24.78
N MET A 140 -13.99 5.57 25.82
CA MET A 140 -13.18 4.42 26.21
C MET A 140 -13.88 3.54 27.27
N VAL A 141 -15.01 3.98 27.83
CA VAL A 141 -15.77 3.19 28.81
C VAL A 141 -16.16 1.84 28.22
N ASN A 142 -15.88 0.74 28.95
CA ASN A 142 -16.05 -0.66 28.50
C ASN A 142 -15.12 -1.10 27.36
N HIS A 143 -14.13 -0.30 27.00
CA HIS A 143 -13.17 -0.56 25.91
C HIS A 143 -11.72 -0.38 26.38
N THR A 144 -11.45 -0.78 27.62
CA THR A 144 -10.13 -0.73 28.27
C THR A 144 -9.61 -2.13 28.55
N MET A 145 -8.30 -2.25 28.75
CA MET A 145 -7.66 -3.51 29.13
C MET A 145 -8.17 -4.04 30.47
N ASN A 146 -8.42 -3.17 31.46
CA ASN A 146 -8.92 -3.57 32.78
C ASN A 146 -10.26 -4.30 32.68
N GLU A 147 -11.22 -3.72 31.98
CA GLU A 147 -12.56 -4.28 31.83
C GLU A 147 -12.54 -5.62 31.08
N TRP A 148 -11.60 -5.81 30.17
CA TRP A 148 -11.43 -7.07 29.47
C TRP A 148 -10.81 -8.16 30.36
N ILE A 149 -9.81 -7.80 31.16
CA ILE A 149 -9.23 -8.70 32.17
C ILE A 149 -10.31 -9.13 33.17
N ASP A 150 -11.14 -8.21 33.65
CA ASP A 150 -12.23 -8.51 34.59
C ASP A 150 -13.24 -9.50 34.01
N ARG A 151 -13.63 -9.33 32.73
CA ARG A 151 -14.51 -10.27 32.02
C ARG A 151 -13.89 -11.65 31.85
N ILE A 152 -12.59 -11.72 31.54
CA ILE A 152 -11.86 -12.99 31.44
C ILE A 152 -11.84 -13.70 32.79
N ILE A 153 -11.54 -12.97 33.88
CA ILE A 153 -11.52 -13.53 35.24
C ILE A 153 -12.90 -14.01 35.67
N GLU A 154 -13.96 -13.24 35.39
CA GLU A 154 -15.34 -13.63 35.67
C GLU A 154 -15.71 -14.90 34.90
N LYS A 155 -15.38 -14.96 33.60
CA LYS A 155 -15.66 -16.14 32.78
C LYS A 155 -14.86 -17.36 33.20
N GLY A 156 -13.60 -17.17 33.63
CA GLY A 156 -12.77 -18.23 34.21
C GLY A 156 -13.41 -18.85 35.44
N LYS A 157 -13.95 -18.03 36.35
CA LYS A 157 -14.64 -18.50 37.55
C LYS A 157 -15.87 -19.34 37.22
N GLU A 158 -16.64 -18.97 36.18
CA GLU A 158 -17.77 -19.80 35.72
C GLU A 158 -17.35 -21.18 35.22
N LEU A 159 -16.12 -21.30 34.71
CA LEU A 159 -15.53 -22.54 34.19
C LEU A 159 -14.73 -23.33 35.26
N HIS A 160 -14.77 -22.89 36.52
CA HIS A 160 -13.98 -23.45 37.62
C HIS A 160 -12.46 -23.31 37.41
N PHE A 161 -12.03 -22.19 36.81
CA PHE A 161 -10.63 -21.79 36.69
C PHE A 161 -10.38 -20.50 37.47
N ASN A 162 -9.35 -20.51 38.32
CA ASN A 162 -8.87 -19.33 39.03
C ASN A 162 -7.80 -18.63 38.18
N ILE A 163 -8.16 -17.49 37.60
CA ILE A 163 -7.30 -16.69 36.71
C ILE A 163 -6.75 -15.49 37.48
N SER A 164 -5.44 -15.30 37.41
CA SER A 164 -4.72 -14.10 37.85
C SER A 164 -3.94 -13.55 36.65
N MET A 165 -4.32 -12.37 36.19
CA MET A 165 -3.68 -11.71 35.05
C MET A 165 -3.28 -10.29 35.45
N LYS A 166 -2.04 -9.93 35.17
CA LYS A 166 -1.50 -8.58 35.42
C LYS A 166 -0.75 -8.08 34.20
N VAL A 167 -0.96 -6.81 33.84
CA VAL A 167 -0.17 -6.16 32.80
C VAL A 167 1.24 -5.90 33.34
N ASP A 168 2.25 -6.33 32.59
CA ASP A 168 3.66 -6.17 32.92
C ASP A 168 4.27 -4.96 32.19
N SER A 169 4.01 -4.85 30.89
CA SER A 169 4.44 -3.72 30.06
C SER A 169 3.52 -3.52 28.86
N ILE A 170 3.50 -2.31 28.31
CA ILE A 170 2.86 -1.95 27.04
C ILE A 170 3.87 -1.15 26.22
N ASN A 171 3.94 -1.41 24.92
CA ASN A 171 4.61 -0.55 23.95
C ASN A 171 3.62 -0.17 22.85
N VAL A 172 3.70 1.08 22.42
CA VAL A 172 2.94 1.62 21.28
C VAL A 172 3.97 2.02 20.24
N VAL A 173 3.99 1.34 19.10
CA VAL A 173 5.08 1.47 18.12
C VAL A 173 4.53 1.50 16.69
N PRO A 174 5.03 2.39 15.81
CA PRO A 174 4.69 2.32 14.40
C PRO A 174 5.28 1.06 13.75
N GLU A 175 4.55 0.45 12.81
CA GLU A 175 5.00 -0.68 12.00
C GLU A 175 5.35 -0.24 10.58
N ASP A 176 4.44 0.51 9.96
CA ASP A 176 4.57 1.08 8.61
C ASP A 176 3.81 2.41 8.54
N ALA A 177 3.71 2.99 7.34
CA ALA A 177 2.96 4.23 7.07
C ALA A 177 1.46 4.17 7.47
N TRP A 178 0.86 2.99 7.54
CA TRP A 178 -0.59 2.78 7.65
C TRP A 178 -1.02 2.05 8.93
N HIS A 179 -0.07 1.50 9.68
CA HIS A 179 -0.30 0.62 10.82
C HIS A 179 0.64 0.91 11.98
N PHE A 180 0.13 0.68 13.19
CA PHE A 180 0.92 0.65 14.40
C PHE A 180 0.54 -0.56 15.26
N HIS A 181 1.48 -0.98 16.11
CA HIS A 181 1.29 -2.06 17.05
C HIS A 181 1.15 -1.60 18.49
N LEU A 182 0.28 -2.28 19.20
CA LEU A 182 0.27 -2.34 20.66
C LEU A 182 0.85 -3.69 21.06
N ILE A 183 1.90 -3.67 21.86
CA ILE A 183 2.58 -4.87 22.36
C ILE A 183 2.41 -4.88 23.87
N ILE A 184 1.46 -5.67 24.37
CA ILE A 184 1.13 -5.78 25.79
C ILE A 184 1.64 -7.11 26.32
N ASN A 185 2.56 -7.04 27.28
CA ASN A 185 3.04 -8.22 28.00
C ASN A 185 2.19 -8.39 29.26
N THR A 186 1.64 -9.59 29.44
CA THR A 186 0.85 -9.94 30.63
C THR A 186 1.46 -11.11 31.37
N LYS A 187 1.49 -11.02 32.70
CA LYS A 187 1.79 -12.14 33.59
C LYS A 187 0.48 -12.84 33.91
N THR A 188 0.32 -14.05 33.40
CA THR A 188 -0.92 -14.81 33.49
C THR A 188 -0.69 -16.13 34.21
N GLU A 189 -1.49 -16.37 35.24
CA GLU A 189 -1.55 -17.61 36.00
C GLU A 189 -2.99 -18.12 36.01
N ILE A 190 -3.18 -19.39 35.65
CA ILE A 190 -4.49 -20.03 35.60
C ILE A 190 -4.38 -21.39 36.27
N TYR A 191 -5.21 -21.58 37.29
CA TYR A 191 -5.28 -22.83 38.05
C TYR A 191 -6.68 -23.42 37.94
N ASP A 192 -6.76 -24.70 37.66
CA ASP A 192 -7.98 -25.46 37.86
C ASP A 192 -8.33 -25.53 39.36
N GLU A 193 -9.60 -25.39 39.73
CA GLU A 193 -10.05 -25.47 41.13
C GLU A 193 -9.68 -26.79 41.82
N SER A 194 -9.50 -27.88 41.06
CA SER A 194 -9.07 -29.17 41.60
C SER A 194 -7.55 -29.36 41.62
N GLU A 195 -6.78 -28.33 41.24
CA GLU A 195 -5.31 -28.29 41.20
C GLU A 195 -4.67 -29.38 40.32
N LEU A 196 -5.45 -30.01 39.43
CA LEU A 196 -4.95 -31.07 38.54
C LEU A 196 -4.06 -30.52 37.43
N CYS A 197 -4.37 -29.31 36.96
CA CYS A 197 -3.72 -28.65 35.84
C CYS A 197 -3.48 -27.18 36.20
N HIS A 198 -2.31 -26.66 35.81
CA HIS A 198 -1.98 -25.26 36.02
C HIS A 198 -1.19 -24.71 34.83
N PHE A 199 -1.41 -23.43 34.56
CA PHE A 199 -0.63 -22.62 33.66
C PHE A 199 -0.03 -21.50 34.50
N SER A 200 1.30 -21.44 34.65
CA SER A 200 1.94 -20.41 35.48
C SER A 200 3.18 -19.83 34.81
N ASN A 201 3.48 -18.56 35.15
CA ASN A 201 4.76 -17.89 34.89
C ASN A 201 5.21 -17.81 33.42
N LYS A 202 4.27 -17.65 32.48
CA LYS A 202 4.61 -17.21 31.12
C LYS A 202 4.17 -15.76 30.94
N ILE A 203 5.11 -14.92 30.51
CA ILE A 203 4.79 -13.63 29.93
C ILE A 203 4.10 -13.92 28.60
N ILE A 204 2.81 -13.62 28.51
CA ILE A 204 2.06 -13.69 27.27
C ILE A 204 2.16 -12.32 26.61
N SER A 205 2.88 -12.26 25.50
CA SER A 205 2.90 -11.08 24.63
C SER A 205 1.66 -11.11 23.73
N ILE A 206 0.86 -10.05 23.84
CA ILE A 206 -0.33 -9.82 23.05
C ILE A 206 0.00 -8.68 22.10
N THR A 207 -0.10 -8.94 20.81
CA THR A 207 0.15 -7.96 19.76
C THR A 207 -1.13 -7.65 19.00
N SER A 208 -1.27 -6.40 18.58
CA SER A 208 -2.33 -5.96 17.67
C SER A 208 -1.72 -5.21 16.50
N ASN A 209 -2.15 -5.49 15.28
CA ASN A 209 -1.96 -4.58 14.15
C ASN A 209 -3.19 -3.65 14.08
N THR A 210 -2.97 -2.35 14.29
CA THR A 210 -4.01 -1.32 14.24
C THR A 210 -3.78 -0.38 13.07
N SER A 211 -4.73 -0.35 12.13
CA SER A 211 -4.68 0.59 11.00
C SER A 211 -5.00 2.02 11.43
N ILE A 212 -4.40 3.01 10.75
CA ILE A 212 -4.75 4.45 10.84
C ILE A 212 -5.62 4.91 9.66
N ILE A 213 -5.89 4.04 8.68
CA ILE A 213 -6.65 4.40 7.47
C ILE A 213 -8.06 4.86 7.86
N GLY A 214 -8.52 5.97 7.27
CA GLY A 214 -9.80 6.60 7.55
C GLY A 214 -9.86 7.38 8.87
N LEU A 215 -8.75 7.51 9.61
CA LEU A 215 -8.63 8.50 10.68
C LEU A 215 -8.42 9.89 10.08
N GLU A 216 -8.79 10.92 10.84
CA GLU A 216 -8.48 12.30 10.50
C GLU A 216 -6.98 12.57 10.67
N ASP A 217 -6.42 13.39 9.78
CA ASP A 217 -5.04 13.85 9.84
C ASP A 217 -4.88 14.97 10.88
N PRO A 218 -4.20 14.72 12.00
CA PRO A 218 -4.03 15.72 13.05
C PRO A 218 -3.26 16.94 12.57
N LEU A 219 -2.38 16.79 11.57
CA LEU A 219 -1.54 17.88 11.10
C LEU A 219 -2.35 18.97 10.41
N TYR A 220 -3.35 18.58 9.60
CA TYR A 220 -4.27 19.51 8.98
C TYR A 220 -5.12 20.25 9.99
N ALA A 221 -5.68 19.53 10.96
CA ALA A 221 -6.48 20.13 12.01
C ALA A 221 -5.66 21.12 12.84
N LEU A 222 -4.43 20.75 13.24
CA LEU A 222 -3.54 21.64 14.00
C LEU A 222 -3.21 22.93 13.24
N ASN A 223 -2.91 22.83 11.94
CA ASN A 223 -2.51 23.99 11.14
C ASN A 223 -3.69 24.86 10.68
N THR A 224 -4.93 24.35 10.75
CA THR A 224 -6.15 25.06 10.36
C THR A 224 -7.06 25.41 11.53
N GLY A 225 -6.65 25.14 12.78
CA GLY A 225 -7.47 25.37 13.97
C GLY A 225 -8.70 24.46 14.06
N GLY A 226 -8.65 23.28 13.43
CA GLY A 226 -9.76 22.32 13.36
C GLY A 226 -10.87 22.70 12.38
N HIS A 227 -10.65 23.70 11.51
CA HIS A 227 -11.65 24.14 10.54
C HIS A 227 -11.73 23.26 9.29
N ILE A 228 -10.62 22.61 8.94
CA ILE A 228 -10.54 21.73 7.78
C ILE A 228 -10.22 20.32 8.25
N PHE A 229 -10.97 19.38 7.68
CA PHE A 229 -10.93 17.96 7.99
C PHE A 229 -10.40 17.20 6.78
N LYS A 230 -9.39 16.36 7.00
CA LYS A 230 -8.86 15.47 5.97
C LYS A 230 -8.67 14.07 6.51
N GLN A 231 -9.09 13.06 5.76
CA GLN A 231 -8.94 11.65 6.13
C GLN A 231 -7.69 11.05 5.52
N ILE A 232 -7.01 10.18 6.28
CA ILE A 232 -5.88 9.40 5.80
C ILE A 232 -6.40 8.27 4.92
N ILE A 233 -6.26 8.43 3.60
CA ILE A 233 -6.67 7.43 2.61
C ILE A 233 -5.45 7.10 1.73
N PRO A 234 -4.90 5.88 1.80
CA PRO A 234 -3.78 5.50 0.96
C PRO A 234 -4.25 5.37 -0.49
N CYS A 235 -3.55 6.03 -1.40
CA CYS A 235 -3.70 5.84 -2.84
C CYS A 235 -2.42 6.27 -3.56
N ASN A 236 -2.35 5.99 -4.87
CA ASN A 236 -1.27 6.48 -5.70
C ASN A 236 -1.64 7.88 -6.21
N ALA A 237 -0.75 8.86 -6.03
CA ALA A 237 -0.83 10.12 -6.77
C ALA A 237 -0.52 9.82 -8.24
N ASP A 238 -1.56 9.63 -9.05
CA ASP A 238 -1.38 9.71 -10.50
C ASP A 238 -1.39 11.18 -10.91
N LEU A 239 -0.20 11.77 -10.85
CA LEU A 239 0.10 13.07 -11.42
C LEU A 239 0.97 12.86 -12.66
N ARG A 240 0.57 11.93 -13.54
CA ARG A 240 1.14 11.83 -14.90
C ARG A 240 0.12 12.35 -15.91
N LEU A 241 0.60 13.15 -16.85
CA LEU A 241 -0.22 13.59 -17.98
C LEU A 241 -0.25 12.48 -19.01
N THR A 242 -1.26 11.62 -18.92
CA THR A 242 -1.44 10.49 -19.83
C THR A 242 -2.38 10.82 -20.98
N ALA A 243 -3.24 11.84 -20.82
CA ALA A 243 -4.26 12.18 -21.80
C ALA A 243 -3.71 13.09 -22.91
N VAL A 244 -3.46 12.53 -24.10
CA VAL A 244 -3.12 13.27 -25.32
C VAL A 244 -4.42 13.71 -26.01
N ALA A 245 -4.60 15.03 -26.15
CA ALA A 245 -5.74 15.59 -26.88
C ALA A 245 -5.52 15.57 -28.39
N GLY A 246 -4.26 15.76 -28.83
CA GLY A 246 -3.86 15.69 -30.24
C GLY A 246 -2.37 15.84 -30.48
N CYS A 247 -1.95 15.51 -31.69
CA CYS A 247 -0.55 15.58 -32.14
C CYS A 247 -0.47 16.09 -33.57
N SER A 248 0.61 16.81 -33.88
CA SER A 248 0.88 17.22 -35.25
C SER A 248 1.19 16.00 -36.13
N LYS A 249 0.49 15.84 -37.25
CA LYS A 249 0.85 14.81 -38.26
C LYS A 249 2.02 15.20 -39.16
N THR A 250 2.33 16.48 -39.22
CA THR A 250 3.40 17.03 -40.05
C THR A 250 4.64 17.41 -39.24
N ASP A 251 4.70 16.94 -37.98
CA ASP A 251 5.77 17.26 -37.03
C ASP A 251 6.12 18.76 -37.02
N SER A 252 5.09 19.60 -36.87
CA SER A 252 5.16 21.05 -37.01
C SER A 252 4.62 21.76 -35.77
N GLY A 253 5.51 22.48 -35.11
CA GLY A 253 5.21 23.29 -33.95
C GLY A 253 6.45 24.01 -33.44
N TYR A 254 6.25 24.99 -32.57
CA TYR A 254 7.32 25.77 -31.97
C TYR A 254 6.95 26.20 -30.56
N GLY A 255 7.89 26.06 -29.63
CA GLY A 255 7.76 26.53 -28.25
C GLY A 255 6.80 25.69 -27.40
N ASN A 256 6.93 25.78 -26.08
CA ASN A 256 6.06 25.09 -25.14
C ASN A 256 5.18 26.12 -24.44
N PHE A 257 3.93 25.75 -24.17
CA PHE A 257 3.01 26.65 -23.48
C PHE A 257 1.94 25.86 -22.72
N THR A 258 1.39 26.45 -21.66
CA THR A 258 0.27 25.87 -20.91
C THR A 258 -0.74 26.96 -20.64
N GLY A 259 -2.02 26.67 -20.90
CA GLY A 259 -3.08 27.64 -20.71
C GLY A 259 -4.46 27.09 -21.05
N GLU A 260 -5.45 27.97 -20.96
CA GLU A 260 -6.86 27.64 -21.15
C GLU A 260 -7.27 27.73 -22.61
N VAL A 261 -8.01 26.73 -23.10
CA VAL A 261 -8.52 26.70 -24.47
C VAL A 261 -9.59 27.78 -24.70
N ILE A 262 -9.45 28.50 -25.81
CA ILE A 262 -10.53 29.27 -26.44
C ILE A 262 -10.64 28.91 -27.91
N PHE A 263 -11.78 28.35 -28.30
CA PHE A 263 -12.08 27.98 -29.67
C PHE A 263 -12.42 29.19 -30.51
N TYR A 264 -11.96 29.18 -31.76
CA TYR A 264 -12.29 30.23 -32.69
C TYR A 264 -13.75 30.24 -33.13
N SER A 265 -14.42 29.08 -33.15
CA SER A 265 -15.87 28.99 -33.32
C SER A 265 -16.67 29.76 -32.26
N SER A 266 -16.06 30.12 -31.12
CA SER A 266 -16.65 30.99 -30.11
C SER A 266 -16.83 32.44 -30.60
N PHE A 267 -16.14 32.83 -31.66
CA PHE A 267 -16.23 34.16 -32.26
C PHE A 267 -17.09 34.12 -33.51
N THR A 268 -17.85 35.19 -33.73
CA THR A 268 -18.69 35.37 -34.93
C THR A 268 -17.88 35.64 -36.21
N GLY A 269 -16.56 35.83 -36.07
CA GLY A 269 -15.59 35.96 -37.17
C GLY A 269 -14.35 36.78 -36.78
N LEU A 270 -13.52 37.12 -37.75
CA LEU A 270 -12.23 37.79 -37.51
C LEU A 270 -12.31 39.18 -36.86
N ASN A 271 -13.41 39.91 -37.05
CA ASN A 271 -13.58 41.21 -36.39
C ASN A 271 -13.83 41.04 -34.89
N ASP A 272 -14.60 40.02 -34.52
CA ASP A 272 -14.94 39.69 -33.14
C ASP A 272 -13.69 39.19 -32.38
N LEU A 273 -12.89 38.32 -33.01
CA LEU A 273 -11.57 37.95 -32.49
C LEU A 273 -10.63 39.16 -32.34
N ALA A 274 -10.62 40.08 -33.32
CA ALA A 274 -9.79 41.27 -33.26
C ALA A 274 -10.22 42.25 -32.16
N ASP A 275 -11.52 42.37 -31.91
CA ASP A 275 -12.07 43.18 -30.83
C ASP A 275 -11.78 42.52 -29.47
N TYR A 276 -11.92 41.20 -29.36
CA TYR A 276 -11.53 40.42 -28.17
C TYR A 276 -10.04 40.63 -27.81
N CYS A 277 -9.14 40.51 -28.78
CA CYS A 277 -7.70 40.79 -28.57
C CYS A 277 -7.42 42.21 -28.06
N ASN A 278 -8.25 43.18 -28.44
CA ASN A 278 -8.06 44.58 -28.04
C ASN A 278 -8.73 44.90 -26.69
N GLU A 279 -9.84 44.25 -26.35
CA GLU A 279 -10.65 44.52 -25.16
C GLU A 279 -10.20 43.69 -23.95
N THR A 280 -9.74 42.46 -24.16
CA THR A 280 -9.28 41.57 -23.10
C THR A 280 -7.95 42.08 -22.51
N SER A 281 -7.74 41.84 -21.20
CA SER A 281 -6.51 42.23 -20.52
C SER A 281 -5.33 41.36 -20.97
N GLN A 282 -4.11 41.88 -20.83
CA GLN A 282 -2.91 41.12 -21.15
C GLN A 282 -2.79 39.86 -20.29
N GLU A 283 -3.23 39.90 -19.02
CA GLU A 283 -3.13 38.75 -18.12
C GLU A 283 -3.99 37.59 -18.59
N ILE A 284 -5.24 37.88 -19.01
CA ILE A 284 -6.17 36.85 -19.50
C ILE A 284 -5.72 36.33 -20.87
N LEU A 285 -5.37 37.21 -21.81
CA LEU A 285 -4.93 36.79 -23.15
C LEU A 285 -3.66 35.94 -23.09
N GLY A 286 -2.69 36.34 -22.25
CA GLY A 286 -1.44 35.62 -22.08
C GLY A 286 -1.58 34.24 -21.46
N GLN A 287 -2.75 33.91 -20.90
CA GLN A 287 -3.08 32.59 -20.34
C GLN A 287 -3.93 31.73 -21.30
N GLN A 288 -4.38 32.27 -22.43
CA GLN A 288 -5.28 31.57 -23.34
C GLN A 288 -4.54 30.96 -24.54
N VAL A 289 -4.98 29.77 -24.93
CA VAL A 289 -4.59 29.06 -26.15
C VAL A 289 -5.71 29.16 -27.15
N LEU A 290 -5.46 29.86 -28.25
CA LEU A 290 -6.43 29.98 -29.33
C LEU A 290 -6.42 28.69 -30.16
N VAL A 291 -7.56 27.99 -30.21
CA VAL A 291 -7.72 26.77 -31.02
C VAL A 291 -8.52 27.08 -32.27
N VAL A 292 -7.93 26.76 -33.40
CA VAL A 292 -8.46 26.98 -34.74
C VAL A 292 -9.20 25.73 -35.20
N ASP A 293 -10.49 25.70 -34.89
CA ASP A 293 -11.39 24.56 -35.07
C ASP A 293 -12.28 24.64 -36.33
N GLN A 294 -12.08 25.66 -37.16
CA GLN A 294 -12.80 25.84 -38.42
C GLN A 294 -11.94 26.63 -39.41
N ALA A 295 -12.39 26.72 -40.67
CA ALA A 295 -11.67 27.40 -41.74
C ALA A 295 -11.21 28.81 -41.35
N TRP A 296 -9.89 29.00 -41.28
CA TRP A 296 -9.22 30.19 -40.74
C TRP A 296 -9.11 31.35 -41.77
N GLY A 297 -9.27 31.09 -43.07
CA GLY A 297 -9.31 32.14 -44.09
C GLY A 297 -7.98 32.93 -44.26
N THR A 298 -8.04 34.25 -44.47
CA THR A 298 -6.87 35.13 -44.68
C THR A 298 -6.59 36.03 -43.46
N VAL A 299 -6.36 35.42 -42.30
CA VAL A 299 -6.14 36.12 -41.01
C VAL A 299 -4.99 37.12 -41.06
N CYS A 300 -3.96 36.82 -41.84
CA CYS A 300 -2.79 37.67 -42.02
C CYS A 300 -3.10 39.05 -42.64
N ASN A 301 -4.33 39.29 -43.11
CA ASN A 301 -4.79 40.60 -43.58
C ASN A 301 -5.31 41.52 -42.47
N ASN A 302 -5.59 40.99 -41.26
CA ASN A 302 -6.04 41.77 -40.13
C ASN A 302 -4.88 42.00 -39.14
N GLN A 303 -4.30 43.20 -39.19
CA GLN A 303 -3.15 43.56 -38.36
C GLN A 303 -3.41 43.35 -36.86
N ARG A 304 -4.64 43.57 -36.36
CA ARG A 304 -4.96 43.39 -34.94
C ARG A 304 -4.84 41.93 -34.50
N VAL A 305 -5.25 41.00 -35.36
CA VAL A 305 -5.11 39.56 -35.07
C VAL A 305 -3.64 39.14 -35.18
N VAL A 306 -2.92 39.65 -36.17
CA VAL A 306 -1.47 39.41 -36.30
C VAL A 306 -0.70 39.90 -35.07
N ASP A 307 -1.03 41.10 -34.57
CA ASP A 307 -0.45 41.64 -33.35
C ASP A 307 -0.77 40.74 -32.14
N CYS A 308 -1.96 40.16 -32.10
CA CYS A 308 -2.41 39.24 -31.06
C CYS A 308 -1.74 37.85 -31.12
N LEU A 309 -1.04 37.53 -32.20
CA LEU A 309 -0.25 36.31 -32.37
C LEU A 309 1.26 36.57 -32.28
N ASN A 310 1.64 37.77 -31.85
CA ASN A 310 3.04 38.20 -31.79
C ASN A 310 3.50 38.38 -30.34
N ALA A 311 4.43 37.53 -29.89
CA ALA A 311 5.01 37.54 -28.54
C ALA A 311 5.71 38.87 -28.17
N SER A 312 6.00 39.74 -29.14
CA SER A 312 6.57 41.07 -28.88
C SER A 312 5.51 42.13 -28.53
N GLN A 313 4.22 41.83 -28.68
CA GLN A 313 3.13 42.75 -28.35
C GLN A 313 2.68 42.57 -26.88
N PRO A 314 2.21 43.61 -26.20
CA PRO A 314 1.74 43.45 -24.82
C PRO A 314 0.44 42.64 -24.72
N LYS A 315 -0.36 42.59 -25.80
CA LYS A 315 -1.62 41.84 -25.87
C LYS A 315 -1.50 40.77 -26.94
N HIS A 316 -1.12 39.57 -26.53
CA HIS A 316 -1.06 38.39 -27.39
C HIS A 316 -1.65 37.18 -26.68
N PHE A 317 -2.12 36.21 -27.45
CA PHE A 317 -2.45 34.88 -26.92
C PHE A 317 -1.20 34.19 -26.39
N GLY A 318 -1.37 33.32 -25.42
CA GLY A 318 -0.29 32.49 -24.91
C GLY A 318 0.23 31.50 -25.95
N ALA A 319 -0.67 30.89 -26.72
CA ALA A 319 -0.31 30.00 -27.83
C ALA A 319 -1.42 29.85 -28.89
N LEU A 320 -1.10 29.14 -29.98
CA LEU A 320 -1.99 28.84 -31.10
C LEU A 320 -1.99 27.34 -31.45
N ILE A 321 -3.17 26.77 -31.67
CA ILE A 321 -3.34 25.39 -32.14
C ILE A 321 -4.12 25.40 -33.45
N LEU A 322 -3.60 24.73 -34.48
CA LEU A 322 -4.25 24.60 -35.78
C LEU A 322 -4.65 23.15 -36.04
N TYR A 323 -5.94 22.88 -36.27
CA TYR A 323 -6.41 21.55 -36.67
C TYR A 323 -5.90 21.14 -38.06
N GLU A 324 -5.71 22.10 -38.96
CA GLU A 324 -5.13 21.93 -40.30
C GLU A 324 -3.64 22.26 -40.33
N SER A 325 -2.95 21.87 -41.40
CA SER A 325 -1.55 22.22 -41.60
C SER A 325 -1.34 23.75 -41.68
N ALA A 326 -0.18 24.23 -41.20
CA ALA A 326 0.19 25.65 -41.30
C ALA A 326 0.20 26.18 -42.77
N SER A 327 0.39 25.29 -43.74
CA SER A 327 0.32 25.59 -45.18
C SER A 327 -1.11 25.80 -45.67
N GLU A 328 -2.08 25.01 -45.20
CA GLU A 328 -3.48 25.08 -45.65
C GLU A 328 -4.24 26.22 -44.96
N SER A 329 -3.91 26.51 -43.71
CA SER A 329 -4.52 27.58 -42.92
C SER A 329 -4.07 29.01 -43.28
N ASN A 330 -3.19 29.19 -44.28
CA ASN A 330 -2.53 30.46 -44.66
C ASN A 330 -1.77 31.18 -43.53
N VAL A 331 -1.64 30.57 -42.35
CA VAL A 331 -0.93 31.13 -41.19
C VAL A 331 0.58 31.22 -41.43
N SER A 332 1.12 30.38 -42.32
CA SER A 332 2.50 30.46 -42.80
C SER A 332 2.91 31.83 -43.34
N SER A 333 1.97 32.66 -43.81
CA SER A 333 2.25 34.01 -44.33
C SER A 333 2.41 35.08 -43.24
N CYS A 334 1.99 34.81 -42.00
CA CYS A 334 2.17 35.68 -40.84
C CYS A 334 2.56 34.88 -39.59
N MET A 335 3.49 33.92 -39.75
CA MET A 335 3.85 32.93 -38.73
C MET A 335 3.85 33.54 -37.31
N PRO A 336 3.09 32.95 -36.38
CA PRO A 336 3.06 33.41 -35.00
C PRO A 336 4.45 33.33 -34.38
N SER A 337 4.80 34.33 -33.56
CA SER A 337 6.00 34.28 -32.73
C SER A 337 5.71 33.78 -31.31
N ILE A 338 4.42 33.62 -30.97
CA ILE A 338 3.97 32.86 -29.79
C ILE A 338 4.13 31.35 -30.05
N PRO A 339 4.19 30.52 -28.99
CA PRO A 339 4.15 29.06 -29.15
C PRO A 339 2.98 28.57 -29.99
N TRP A 340 3.19 27.54 -30.79
CA TRP A 340 2.14 26.99 -31.66
C TRP A 340 2.36 25.52 -32.05
N ILE A 341 1.31 24.86 -32.51
CA ILE A 341 1.31 23.53 -33.12
C ILE A 341 0.27 23.48 -34.26
N SER A 342 0.53 22.72 -35.33
CA SER A 342 -0.40 22.59 -36.45
C SER A 342 -0.66 21.15 -36.87
N ASP A 343 -1.69 20.95 -37.70
CA ASP A 343 -2.14 19.64 -38.17
C ASP A 343 -2.44 18.64 -37.04
N THR A 344 -3.07 19.13 -35.97
CA THR A 344 -3.43 18.29 -34.81
C THR A 344 -4.60 17.35 -35.09
N GLY A 345 -5.38 17.65 -36.14
CA GLY A 345 -6.71 17.07 -36.32
C GLY A 345 -7.72 17.61 -35.31
N GLU A 346 -8.97 17.14 -35.43
CA GLU A 346 -10.08 17.55 -34.57
C GLU A 346 -9.94 17.00 -33.15
N MET A 347 -9.78 17.89 -32.17
CA MET A 347 -9.62 17.55 -30.74
C MET A 347 -10.86 17.89 -29.91
N ASP A 348 -11.96 18.29 -30.55
CA ASP A 348 -13.24 18.55 -29.90
C ASP A 348 -14.32 17.57 -30.42
N ASN A 349 -15.55 17.72 -29.92
CA ASN A 349 -16.72 16.95 -30.39
C ASN A 349 -17.87 17.87 -30.86
N GLN A 350 -17.55 19.13 -31.10
CA GLN A 350 -18.52 20.20 -31.35
C GLN A 350 -18.47 20.70 -32.80
N THR A 351 -17.33 20.60 -33.47
CA THR A 351 -17.13 21.18 -34.80
C THR A 351 -17.20 20.14 -35.93
N PRO A 352 -18.31 20.09 -36.70
CA PRO A 352 -18.46 19.11 -37.79
C PRO A 352 -17.56 19.36 -39.02
N TYR A 353 -16.81 20.47 -39.05
CA TYR A 353 -16.07 20.96 -40.21
C TYR A 353 -14.78 21.67 -39.78
N GLY A 354 -13.75 20.94 -39.38
CA GLY A 354 -12.55 21.58 -38.85
C GLY A 354 -11.22 20.85 -38.93
N GLY A 355 -11.18 19.51 -38.91
CA GLY A 355 -9.90 18.80 -38.90
C GLY A 355 -9.98 17.45 -39.59
N GLY A 356 -8.90 17.05 -40.26
CA GLY A 356 -8.74 15.65 -40.65
C GLY A 356 -8.71 14.74 -39.41
N SER A 357 -8.86 13.43 -39.60
CA SER A 357 -8.76 12.44 -38.51
C SER A 357 -7.49 12.65 -37.69
N ARG A 358 -7.53 12.53 -36.36
CA ARG A 358 -6.34 12.61 -35.50
C ARG A 358 -5.28 11.57 -35.91
N LYS A 359 -4.00 11.83 -35.60
CA LYS A 359 -2.95 10.79 -35.70
C LYS A 359 -3.35 9.65 -34.74
N PRO A 360 -3.27 8.36 -35.15
CA PRO A 360 -3.52 7.25 -34.23
C PRO A 360 -2.66 7.37 -32.96
N GLY A 361 -3.24 7.14 -31.79
CA GLY A 361 -2.53 7.28 -30.50
C GLY A 361 -2.49 8.72 -29.95
N CYS A 362 -3.31 9.62 -30.50
CA CYS A 362 -3.37 11.03 -30.10
C CYS A 362 -4.82 11.49 -29.89
N ASP A 363 -5.71 10.57 -29.50
CA ASP A 363 -7.14 10.80 -29.41
C ASP A 363 -7.75 10.44 -28.04
N ASP A 364 -6.91 10.36 -27.01
CA ASP A 364 -7.26 9.95 -25.64
C ASP A 364 -8.24 10.89 -24.97
N ALA A 365 -8.22 12.17 -25.34
CA ALA A 365 -9.06 13.19 -24.73
C ALA A 365 -9.68 14.16 -25.74
N ILE A 366 -10.69 14.89 -25.28
CA ILE A 366 -11.41 15.91 -26.02
C ILE A 366 -11.30 17.21 -25.23
N ILE A 367 -10.98 18.31 -25.90
CA ILE A 367 -10.87 19.64 -25.29
C ILE A 367 -12.16 20.43 -25.48
N THR A 368 -12.46 21.30 -24.51
CA THR A 368 -13.59 22.23 -24.50
C THR A 368 -13.11 23.65 -24.21
N ASN A 369 -13.93 24.68 -24.43
CA ASN A 369 -13.60 26.03 -23.97
C ASN A 369 -13.34 26.03 -22.46
N GLY A 370 -12.21 26.61 -22.04
CA GLY A 370 -11.76 26.62 -20.66
C GLY A 370 -10.94 25.40 -20.25
N SER A 371 -10.84 24.35 -21.08
CA SER A 371 -9.97 23.21 -20.77
C SER A 371 -8.52 23.66 -20.60
N CYS A 372 -7.87 23.22 -19.52
CA CYS A 372 -6.44 23.42 -19.31
C CYS A 372 -5.63 22.46 -20.21
N ILE A 373 -4.74 23.01 -21.05
CA ILE A 373 -3.91 22.21 -21.95
C ILE A 373 -2.43 22.61 -21.89
N ALA A 374 -1.55 21.69 -22.30
CA ALA A 374 -0.14 21.97 -22.53
C ALA A 374 0.28 21.61 -23.95
N ILE A 375 0.88 22.57 -24.65
CA ILE A 375 1.58 22.37 -25.92
C ILE A 375 3.03 22.03 -25.61
N VAL A 376 3.48 20.91 -26.18
CA VAL A 376 4.83 20.39 -26.00
C VAL A 376 5.42 20.13 -27.38
N ASN A 377 6.48 20.85 -27.69
CA ASN A 377 7.24 20.74 -28.92
C ASN A 377 8.70 20.44 -28.57
N ASP A 378 9.15 19.22 -28.85
CA ASP A 378 10.56 18.83 -28.75
C ASP A 378 11.09 18.38 -30.13
N PRO A 379 11.81 19.29 -30.84
CA PRO A 379 12.39 18.97 -32.14
C PRO A 379 13.47 17.89 -32.10
N SER A 380 14.04 17.58 -30.93
CA SER A 380 15.07 16.53 -30.82
C SER A 380 14.48 15.12 -30.93
N CYS A 381 13.18 14.99 -30.61
CA CYS A 381 12.42 13.74 -30.61
C CYS A 381 11.29 13.72 -31.65
N ASN A 382 11.17 14.72 -32.52
CA ASN A 382 10.00 14.95 -33.40
C ASN A 382 8.67 14.95 -32.63
N LEU A 383 8.68 15.39 -31.37
CA LEU A 383 7.50 15.40 -30.51
C LEU A 383 6.76 16.72 -30.65
N HIS A 384 5.50 16.67 -31.07
CA HIS A 384 4.59 17.81 -31.20
C HIS A 384 3.19 17.44 -30.71
N TYR A 385 2.93 17.63 -29.41
CA TYR A 385 1.75 17.10 -28.71
C TYR A 385 0.98 18.21 -27.99
N VAL A 386 -0.32 17.98 -27.85
CA VAL A 386 -1.24 18.72 -26.99
C VAL A 386 -1.72 17.76 -25.90
N TYR A 387 -1.29 17.99 -24.67
CA TYR A 387 -1.76 17.26 -23.50
C TYR A 387 -2.92 17.99 -22.83
N ILE A 388 -3.83 17.25 -22.22
CA ILE A 388 -4.65 17.81 -21.14
C ILE A 388 -3.68 18.11 -19.99
N ALA A 389 -3.63 19.36 -19.54
CA ALA A 389 -2.76 19.79 -18.45
C ALA A 389 -3.47 19.67 -17.10
N TYR A 390 -2.74 19.81 -16.01
CA TYR A 390 -3.33 19.80 -14.67
C TYR A 390 -4.17 21.06 -14.46
N ASP A 391 -5.48 20.88 -14.38
CA ASP A 391 -6.33 21.84 -13.70
C ASP A 391 -6.13 21.67 -12.20
N ILE A 392 -5.74 22.76 -11.55
CA ILE A 392 -5.47 22.80 -10.13
C ILE A 392 -6.71 22.39 -9.31
N GLU A 393 -7.92 22.68 -9.82
CA GLU A 393 -9.16 22.28 -9.15
C GLU A 393 -9.42 20.76 -9.22
N ASP A 394 -8.83 20.07 -10.21
CA ASP A 394 -9.05 18.64 -10.46
C ASP A 394 -7.96 17.74 -9.84
N ILE A 395 -6.89 18.33 -9.29
CA ILE A 395 -5.83 17.57 -8.62
C ILE A 395 -6.41 16.83 -7.42
N ASN A 396 -6.23 15.51 -7.38
CA ASN A 396 -6.68 14.70 -6.25
C ASN A 396 -5.78 14.93 -5.01
N THR A 397 -6.22 15.83 -4.15
CA THR A 397 -5.55 16.18 -2.89
C THR A 397 -5.94 15.26 -1.74
N THR A 398 -6.88 14.34 -1.93
CA THR A 398 -7.37 13.45 -0.85
C THR A 398 -6.41 12.29 -0.52
N CYS A 399 -5.47 12.01 -1.43
CA CYS A 399 -4.56 10.88 -1.30
C CYS A 399 -3.40 11.11 -0.34
N TYR A 400 -3.07 10.06 0.41
CA TYR A 400 -1.83 9.93 1.16
C TYR A 400 -0.93 8.88 0.53
N TYR A 401 0.38 9.13 0.62
CA TYR A 401 1.44 8.25 0.14
C TYR A 401 2.45 8.01 1.27
N VAL A 402 3.25 6.96 1.10
CA VAL A 402 4.42 6.72 1.96
C VAL A 402 5.44 7.80 1.67
N SER A 403 5.88 8.52 2.70
CA SER A 403 6.95 9.51 2.53
C SER A 403 8.31 8.84 2.58
N ASN A 404 9.02 8.87 1.45
CA ASN A 404 10.36 8.30 1.28
C ASN A 404 11.28 9.23 0.49
N ILE A 405 11.01 10.54 0.59
CA ILE A 405 11.62 11.58 -0.22
C ILE A 405 13.14 11.71 -0.03
N SER A 406 13.64 11.27 1.12
CA SER A 406 15.06 11.21 1.45
C SER A 406 15.88 10.42 0.42
N ARG A 407 15.24 9.47 -0.29
CA ARG A 407 15.83 8.71 -1.41
C ARG A 407 16.22 9.57 -2.62
N TYR A 408 15.55 10.70 -2.83
CA TYR A 408 15.75 11.60 -3.97
C TYR A 408 16.68 12.78 -3.64
N SER A 409 17.33 12.77 -2.48
CA SER A 409 18.18 13.86 -1.98
C SER A 409 19.39 14.19 -2.88
N LEU A 410 19.91 13.23 -3.65
CA LEU A 410 21.10 13.42 -4.48
C LEU A 410 20.86 14.35 -5.69
N ASN A 411 19.61 14.52 -6.10
CA ASN A 411 19.26 15.28 -7.29
C ASN A 411 18.87 16.74 -6.96
N CYS A 412 18.77 17.08 -5.68
CA CYS A 412 18.10 18.29 -5.23
C CYS A 412 18.86 19.03 -4.13
N THR A 413 18.87 20.35 -4.22
CA THR A 413 19.37 21.23 -3.14
C THR A 413 18.40 22.39 -2.92
N PRO A 414 17.89 22.62 -1.70
CA PRO A 414 18.13 21.85 -0.47
C PRO A 414 17.47 20.45 -0.49
N SER A 415 17.92 19.57 0.40
CA SER A 415 17.30 18.28 0.65
C SER A 415 16.51 18.33 1.96
N TYR A 416 15.32 17.77 1.91
CA TYR A 416 14.35 17.59 2.98
C TYR A 416 14.31 16.14 3.42
N THR A 417 13.94 15.95 4.69
CA THR A 417 13.70 14.65 5.32
C THR A 417 12.31 14.15 5.00
N ASP A 418 12.07 12.87 5.23
CA ASP A 418 10.74 12.26 5.07
C ASP A 418 9.69 12.96 5.97
N GLY A 419 8.46 12.98 5.47
CA GLY A 419 7.29 13.53 6.11
C GLY A 419 6.92 12.78 7.40
N PRO A 420 6.16 13.43 8.29
CA PRO A 420 5.91 12.92 9.64
C PRO A 420 5.08 11.63 9.62
N SER A 421 5.42 10.70 10.50
CA SER A 421 4.57 9.53 10.81
C SER A 421 3.25 9.94 11.44
N PHE A 422 2.29 9.02 11.58
CA PHE A 422 1.04 9.30 12.31
C PHE A 422 1.27 9.81 13.74
N PHE A 423 2.26 9.24 14.44
CA PHE A 423 2.63 9.67 15.79
C PHE A 423 3.27 11.06 15.80
N ASP A 424 4.12 11.36 14.82
CA ASP A 424 4.68 12.70 14.63
C ASP A 424 3.59 13.73 14.36
N ARG A 425 2.59 13.39 13.55
CA ARG A 425 1.44 14.27 13.26
C ARG A 425 0.61 14.55 14.51
N LEU A 426 0.34 13.54 15.34
CA LEU A 426 -0.29 13.73 16.66
C LEU A 426 0.57 14.59 17.60
N ASP A 427 1.88 14.46 17.50
CA ASP A 427 2.86 15.26 18.25
C ASP A 427 3.04 16.68 17.67
N GLY A 428 2.41 16.99 16.53
CA GLY A 428 2.57 18.27 15.84
C GLY A 428 3.95 18.46 15.19
N ASN A 429 4.73 17.38 15.04
CA ASN A 429 5.98 17.39 14.31
C ASN A 429 5.71 17.45 12.81
N LEU A 430 6.46 18.30 12.12
CA LEU A 430 6.37 18.48 10.67
C LEU A 430 7.34 17.60 9.88
N ASN A 431 8.22 16.87 10.54
CA ASN A 431 9.20 15.99 9.90
C ASN A 431 9.23 14.66 10.65
N LEU A 432 9.65 13.59 9.97
CA LEU A 432 9.81 12.27 10.57
C LEU A 432 10.84 12.30 11.71
N SER A 433 10.44 11.91 12.92
CA SER A 433 11.37 11.90 14.06
C SER A 433 12.18 10.61 14.16
N GLU A 434 13.46 10.76 14.52
CA GLU A 434 14.37 9.64 14.77
C GLU A 434 13.81 8.68 15.84
N LYS A 435 13.11 9.23 16.84
CA LYS A 435 12.42 8.47 17.90
C LYS A 435 11.53 7.35 17.32
N TYR A 436 10.63 7.69 16.38
CA TYR A 436 9.70 6.71 15.85
C TYR A 436 10.34 5.78 14.82
N VAL A 437 11.34 6.27 14.08
CA VAL A 437 12.15 5.43 13.17
C VAL A 437 12.93 4.36 13.95
N GLU A 438 13.59 4.72 15.04
CA GLU A 438 14.33 3.78 15.89
C GLU A 438 13.39 2.72 16.50
N GLN A 439 12.18 3.12 16.90
CA GLN A 439 11.16 2.18 17.38
C GLN A 439 10.74 1.20 16.28
N ALA A 440 10.37 1.69 15.10
CA ALA A 440 9.94 0.84 14.00
C ALA A 440 11.05 -0.12 13.53
N LEU A 441 12.31 0.36 13.45
CA LEU A 441 13.47 -0.47 13.15
C LEU A 441 13.70 -1.56 14.20
N ARG A 442 13.60 -1.20 15.49
CA ARG A 442 13.81 -2.15 16.60
C ARG A 442 12.81 -3.29 16.61
N TYR A 443 11.55 -3.04 16.29
CA TYR A 443 10.48 -4.03 16.39
C TYR A 443 10.17 -4.72 15.05
N PHE A 444 10.27 -4.01 13.93
CA PHE A 444 9.80 -4.48 12.62
C PHE A 444 10.85 -4.38 11.51
N ASN A 445 12.04 -3.84 11.79
CA ASN A 445 13.08 -3.58 10.78
C ASN A 445 12.55 -2.76 9.58
N ASN A 446 11.62 -1.84 9.84
CA ASN A 446 11.05 -0.93 8.86
C ASN A 446 11.29 0.52 9.29
N SER A 447 11.66 1.40 8.35
CA SER A 447 11.82 2.84 8.58
C SER A 447 10.84 3.69 7.77
N GLU A 448 10.10 3.09 6.83
CA GLU A 448 9.10 3.76 6.00
C GLU A 448 7.77 3.91 6.75
N ILE A 449 7.77 4.79 7.75
CA ILE A 449 6.60 5.05 8.60
C ILE A 449 6.00 6.46 8.40
N GLY A 450 6.70 7.30 7.63
CA GLY A 450 6.25 8.63 7.27
C GLY A 450 5.10 8.58 6.26
N ILE A 451 4.17 9.51 6.37
CA ILE A 451 3.12 9.73 5.36
C ILE A 451 3.15 11.18 4.90
N GLU A 452 2.71 11.43 3.69
CA GLU A 452 2.56 12.77 3.11
C GLU A 452 1.35 12.82 2.17
N SER A 453 0.91 14.03 1.85
CA SER A 453 -0.22 14.26 0.96
C SER A 453 -0.11 15.62 0.27
N LEU A 454 -0.85 15.83 -0.81
CA LEU A 454 -0.99 17.17 -1.40
C LEU A 454 -1.97 18.03 -0.60
N VAL A 455 -1.64 19.31 -0.47
CA VAL A 455 -2.49 20.32 0.17
C VAL A 455 -3.69 20.63 -0.71
N ASP A 456 -4.89 20.62 -0.12
CA ASP A 456 -6.08 21.17 -0.75
C ASP A 456 -6.03 22.70 -0.63
N PHE A 457 -5.21 23.30 -1.48
CA PHE A 457 -4.97 24.74 -1.47
C PHE A 457 -6.26 25.53 -1.73
N MET A 458 -7.15 24.98 -2.56
CA MET A 458 -8.41 25.61 -2.90
C MET A 458 -9.37 25.66 -1.71
N GLU A 459 -9.43 24.58 -0.93
CA GLU A 459 -10.13 24.55 0.33
C GLU A 459 -9.50 25.54 1.33
N LEU A 460 -8.17 25.58 1.45
CA LEU A 460 -7.48 26.54 2.32
C LEU A 460 -7.84 28.00 1.97
N VAL A 461 -7.77 28.38 0.69
CA VAL A 461 -8.12 29.74 0.25
C VAL A 461 -9.57 30.06 0.61
N ARG A 462 -10.50 29.13 0.35
CA ARG A 462 -11.92 29.31 0.67
C ARG A 462 -12.13 29.53 2.18
N TYR A 463 -11.52 28.72 3.03
CA TYR A 463 -11.68 28.84 4.48
C TYR A 463 -10.91 30.02 5.06
N SER A 464 -9.75 30.39 4.52
CA SER A 464 -8.97 31.56 4.98
C SER A 464 -9.74 32.88 4.83
N SER A 465 -10.68 32.94 3.86
CA SER A 465 -11.59 34.09 3.71
C SER A 465 -12.57 34.25 4.88
N VAL A 466 -12.86 33.16 5.60
CA VAL A 466 -13.76 33.10 6.77
C VAL A 466 -12.97 33.09 8.09
N TYR A 467 -11.82 32.43 8.10
CA TYR A 467 -10.94 32.20 9.25
C TYR A 467 -9.53 32.75 8.98
N PRO A 468 -9.27 34.05 9.26
CA PRO A 468 -8.02 34.73 8.93
C PRO A 468 -6.75 34.16 9.60
N GLU A 469 -6.91 33.30 10.59
CA GLU A 469 -5.84 32.55 11.25
C GLU A 469 -5.22 31.47 10.35
N ILE A 470 -5.96 30.99 9.34
CA ILE A 470 -5.46 30.05 8.35
C ILE A 470 -4.51 30.80 7.41
N LYS A 471 -3.22 30.46 7.48
CA LYS A 471 -2.19 31.08 6.66
C LYS A 471 -2.14 30.43 5.28
N ILE A 472 -2.10 31.27 4.25
CA ILE A 472 -1.87 30.85 2.87
C ILE A 472 -0.42 31.13 2.50
N TYR A 473 0.26 30.10 2.01
CA TYR A 473 1.64 30.18 1.52
C TYR A 473 1.65 29.96 0.00
N GLU A 474 1.45 31.03 -0.78
CA GLU A 474 1.25 30.97 -2.24
C GLU A 474 2.41 30.32 -3.00
N ASN A 475 3.64 30.52 -2.51
CA ASN A 475 4.86 30.00 -3.15
C ASN A 475 5.37 28.71 -2.49
N ALA A 476 4.66 28.13 -1.53
CA ALA A 476 5.11 26.92 -0.84
C ALA A 476 4.88 25.67 -1.69
N SER A 477 5.69 24.64 -1.49
CA SER A 477 5.43 23.29 -2.00
C SER A 477 4.07 22.83 -1.49
N TRP A 478 3.25 22.25 -2.36
CA TRP A 478 1.93 21.73 -2.04
C TRP A 478 1.99 20.40 -1.31
N ILE A 479 3.17 19.93 -0.91
CA ILE A 479 3.31 18.77 -0.05
C ILE A 479 3.00 19.19 1.39
N ASP A 480 2.05 18.55 2.05
CA ASP A 480 1.45 18.97 3.32
C ASP A 480 2.44 19.43 4.38
N TYR A 481 3.37 18.57 4.77
CA TYR A 481 4.32 18.87 5.83
C TYR A 481 5.34 19.96 5.45
N LEU A 482 5.64 20.13 4.16
CA LEU A 482 6.48 21.22 3.65
C LEU A 482 5.71 22.54 3.52
N TYR A 483 4.45 22.47 3.12
CA TYR A 483 3.55 23.61 3.01
C TYR A 483 3.43 24.32 4.36
N TRP A 484 3.18 23.57 5.42
CA TRP A 484 3.07 24.11 6.78
C TRP A 484 4.38 24.68 7.32
N GLN A 485 5.52 24.26 6.77
CA GLN A 485 6.85 24.85 7.03
C GLN A 485 7.14 26.09 6.16
N ASN A 486 6.23 26.46 5.24
CA ASN A 486 6.42 27.50 4.23
C ASN A 486 7.71 27.27 3.40
N VAL A 487 7.96 26.00 3.08
CA VAL A 487 9.07 25.61 2.21
C VAL A 487 8.71 25.98 0.77
N SER A 488 9.53 26.79 0.12
CA SER A 488 9.28 27.23 -1.25
C SER A 488 9.27 26.06 -2.23
N GLY A 489 8.24 26.00 -3.05
CA GLY A 489 8.17 25.13 -4.22
C GLY A 489 8.49 25.89 -5.50
N CYS A 490 8.48 25.17 -6.60
CA CYS A 490 8.58 25.70 -7.96
C CYS A 490 7.32 25.32 -8.73
N ARG A 491 6.91 26.21 -9.63
CA ARG A 491 5.73 25.99 -10.44
C ARG A 491 5.88 24.69 -11.23
N VAL A 492 4.89 23.83 -11.09
CA VAL A 492 4.74 22.61 -11.87
C VAL A 492 4.47 23.01 -13.33
N LEU A 493 5.31 22.49 -14.23
CA LEU A 493 5.09 22.65 -15.66
C LEU A 493 3.77 21.97 -16.03
N ARG A 494 3.08 22.48 -17.06
CA ARG A 494 1.83 21.88 -17.55
C ARG A 494 0.72 21.86 -16.49
N SER A 495 0.68 22.90 -15.65
CA SER A 495 -0.46 23.25 -14.81
C SER A 495 -1.00 24.63 -15.21
N CYS A 496 -2.33 24.79 -15.20
CA CYS A 496 -2.96 26.09 -15.38
C CYS A 496 -3.16 26.78 -14.03
N PRO A 497 -2.81 28.07 -13.90
CA PRO A 497 -3.08 28.78 -12.67
C PRO A 497 -4.58 28.97 -12.48
N TYR A 498 -5.06 28.87 -11.24
CA TYR A 498 -6.46 29.16 -10.90
C TYR A 498 -6.54 30.34 -9.94
N LEU A 499 -7.31 31.38 -10.28
CA LEU A 499 -7.39 32.64 -9.53
C LEU A 499 -6.03 33.29 -9.21
N GLY A 500 -5.03 33.05 -10.06
CA GLY A 500 -3.66 33.55 -9.87
C GLY A 500 -2.77 32.68 -8.98
N TYR A 501 -3.27 31.54 -8.49
CA TYR A 501 -2.48 30.57 -7.73
C TYR A 501 -1.86 29.53 -8.65
N GLU A 502 -0.63 29.12 -8.35
CA GLU A 502 0.14 28.15 -9.12
C GLU A 502 0.35 26.87 -8.30
N PHE A 503 0.30 25.72 -8.97
CA PHE A 503 0.65 24.44 -8.37
C PHE A 503 2.17 24.36 -8.22
N ASN A 504 2.65 24.26 -6.98
CA ASN A 504 4.06 24.32 -6.66
C ASN A 504 4.54 23.03 -6.01
N LEU A 505 5.67 22.50 -6.46
CA LEU A 505 6.35 21.35 -5.85
C LEU A 505 7.82 21.67 -5.62
N ASP A 506 8.40 21.17 -4.53
CA ASP A 506 9.85 21.20 -4.38
C ASP A 506 10.53 20.15 -5.28
N CYS A 507 11.85 20.28 -5.41
CA CYS A 507 12.65 19.47 -6.32
C CYS A 507 12.53 17.95 -6.05
N GLN A 508 12.55 17.51 -4.78
CA GLN A 508 12.57 16.07 -4.54
C GLN A 508 11.22 15.45 -4.86
N HIS A 509 10.11 16.12 -4.53
CA HIS A 509 8.77 15.60 -4.85
C HIS A 509 8.48 15.71 -6.35
N ALA A 510 8.99 16.74 -7.03
CA ALA A 510 8.99 16.79 -8.49
C ALA A 510 9.65 15.52 -9.09
N HIS A 511 10.85 15.13 -8.62
CA HIS A 511 11.49 13.89 -9.07
C HIS A 511 10.74 12.63 -8.66
N SER A 512 10.25 12.54 -7.43
CA SER A 512 9.51 11.38 -6.92
C SER A 512 8.21 11.14 -7.69
N LEU A 513 7.54 12.22 -8.11
CA LEU A 513 6.29 12.16 -8.84
C LEU A 513 6.50 12.10 -10.37
N GLY A 514 7.73 12.32 -10.84
CA GLY A 514 8.05 12.36 -12.27
C GLY A 514 7.45 13.58 -12.98
N ILE A 515 7.43 14.74 -12.32
CA ILE A 515 6.81 15.96 -12.84
C ILE A 515 7.86 17.05 -12.99
N GLY A 516 8.03 17.57 -14.20
CA GLY A 516 8.86 18.77 -14.42
C GLY A 516 8.34 20.02 -13.69
N THR A 517 9.25 20.82 -13.14
CA THR A 517 8.94 22.14 -12.58
C THR A 517 9.80 23.22 -13.25
N THR A 518 9.49 24.50 -13.01
CA THR A 518 10.27 25.62 -13.56
C THR A 518 11.71 25.70 -13.05
N CYS A 519 12.03 25.03 -11.93
CA CYS A 519 13.39 25.03 -11.36
C CYS A 519 14.10 23.68 -11.50
N THR A 520 13.36 22.60 -11.73
CA THR A 520 13.90 21.27 -11.89
C THR A 520 13.34 20.66 -13.16
N SER A 521 14.20 20.49 -14.15
CA SER A 521 13.96 19.51 -15.20
C SER A 521 14.17 18.14 -14.57
N VAL A 522 13.09 17.51 -14.14
CA VAL A 522 13.10 16.04 -14.07
C VAL A 522 13.44 15.60 -15.50
N ASP A 523 14.35 14.64 -15.66
CA ASP A 523 14.84 14.17 -16.96
C ASP A 523 13.71 13.45 -17.69
N GLU A 524 12.72 14.23 -18.08
CA GLU A 524 11.77 13.94 -19.11
C GLU A 524 12.57 14.19 -20.39
N SER A 525 13.52 13.33 -20.72
CA SER A 525 13.92 13.20 -22.11
C SER A 525 12.65 12.85 -22.86
N TYR A 526 11.91 13.86 -23.33
CA TYR A 526 10.57 13.78 -23.90
C TYR A 526 10.62 13.25 -25.34
N CYS A 527 11.41 12.21 -25.57
CA CYS A 527 10.90 11.13 -26.39
C CYS A 527 10.09 10.33 -25.36
N PRO A 528 8.75 10.29 -25.38
CA PRO A 528 7.99 9.52 -24.41
C PRO A 528 8.69 8.19 -24.26
N THR A 529 9.22 7.90 -23.06
CA THR A 529 9.75 6.58 -22.79
C THR A 529 8.60 5.64 -23.09
N GLU A 530 8.86 4.69 -23.99
CA GLU A 530 7.92 3.68 -24.45
C GLU A 530 7.09 3.20 -23.26
N ILE A 531 5.78 3.14 -23.47
CA ILE A 531 4.91 2.55 -22.49
C ILE A 531 5.12 1.05 -22.64
N CYS A 532 6.09 0.52 -21.89
CA CYS A 532 6.48 -0.90 -21.83
C CYS A 532 5.34 -1.87 -21.46
N VAL A 533 4.11 -1.40 -21.34
CA VAL A 533 2.93 -2.13 -20.88
C VAL A 533 1.86 -2.30 -21.95
N ASP A 534 2.16 -2.04 -23.22
CA ASP A 534 1.27 -2.43 -24.29
C ASP A 534 1.99 -3.10 -25.47
N CYS A 535 1.19 -3.65 -26.38
CA CYS A 535 1.62 -4.36 -27.58
C CYS A 535 1.59 -3.44 -28.81
N ILE A 536 1.53 -2.12 -28.59
CA ILE A 536 1.59 -1.12 -29.65
C ILE A 536 3.07 -0.86 -29.87
N ASP A 537 3.44 -0.65 -31.13
CA ASP A 537 4.75 -0.14 -31.53
C ASP A 537 4.61 1.40 -31.58
N GLN A 538 4.73 2.06 -30.42
CA GLN A 538 4.44 3.49 -30.27
C GLN A 538 5.52 4.35 -30.93
N ASP A 539 6.77 3.86 -30.98
CA ASP A 539 7.90 4.52 -31.62
C ASP A 539 8.04 4.16 -33.12
N ASN A 540 7.31 3.11 -33.55
CA ASN A 540 7.17 2.62 -34.92
C ASN A 540 8.48 2.04 -35.48
N ASP A 541 9.34 1.47 -34.63
CA ASP A 541 10.62 0.85 -34.99
C ASP A 541 10.49 -0.56 -35.59
N GLY A 542 9.30 -1.16 -35.48
CA GLY A 542 8.97 -2.50 -35.97
C GLY A 542 9.00 -3.60 -34.89
N LEU A 543 9.21 -3.25 -33.62
CA LEU A 543 9.05 -4.09 -32.43
C LEU A 543 7.81 -3.61 -31.64
N GLU A 544 7.19 -4.49 -30.86
CA GLU A 544 6.13 -4.07 -29.93
C GLU A 544 6.80 -3.49 -28.67
N ASP A 545 6.25 -2.43 -28.05
CA ASP A 545 6.89 -1.64 -26.97
C ASP A 545 7.45 -2.48 -25.81
N TRP A 546 6.83 -3.62 -25.47
CA TRP A 546 7.33 -4.51 -24.40
C TRP A 546 8.65 -5.21 -24.76
N ASN A 547 9.01 -5.27 -26.05
CA ASN A 547 10.19 -5.94 -26.56
C ASN A 547 11.40 -4.99 -26.68
N ASP A 548 11.25 -3.75 -26.22
CA ASP A 548 12.31 -2.76 -26.29
C ASP A 548 13.35 -2.88 -25.19
N PRO A 549 14.63 -2.53 -25.50
CA PRO A 549 15.75 -2.79 -24.59
C PRO A 549 15.68 -2.07 -23.24
N ASP A 550 14.94 -0.97 -23.14
CA ASP A 550 14.77 -0.15 -21.93
C ASP A 550 13.58 -0.57 -21.06
N CYS A 551 12.68 -1.41 -21.59
CA CYS A 551 11.52 -1.94 -20.87
C CYS A 551 11.82 -3.03 -19.84
N GLY A 552 13.00 -3.65 -19.89
CA GLY A 552 13.43 -4.65 -18.90
C GLY A 552 13.44 -4.16 -17.44
N ALA A 553 13.62 -2.85 -17.21
CA ALA A 553 13.61 -2.28 -15.86
C ALA A 553 12.20 -2.19 -15.26
N TYR A 554 11.16 -1.99 -16.08
CA TYR A 554 9.78 -1.84 -15.62
C TYR A 554 9.24 -3.13 -14.99
N PHE A 555 9.61 -4.28 -15.56
CA PHE A 555 9.20 -5.60 -15.09
C PHE A 555 9.95 -6.08 -13.84
N SER A 556 10.95 -5.34 -13.35
CA SER A 556 11.81 -5.79 -12.23
C SER A 556 11.22 -5.55 -10.83
N SER A 557 10.09 -4.85 -10.68
CA SER A 557 9.51 -4.54 -9.36
C SER A 557 8.76 -5.74 -8.76
N GLY A 558 9.50 -6.66 -8.15
CA GLY A 558 8.96 -7.80 -7.39
C GLY A 558 8.52 -9.01 -8.22
N CYS A 559 8.50 -8.86 -9.55
CA CYS A 559 8.42 -9.97 -10.49
C CYS A 559 9.83 -10.52 -10.75
N GLY A 560 9.91 -11.83 -11.03
CA GLY A 560 11.16 -12.46 -11.45
C GLY A 560 11.68 -11.87 -12.76
N GLU A 561 12.78 -12.42 -13.28
CA GLU A 561 13.25 -12.05 -14.61
C GLU A 561 12.24 -12.50 -15.66
N VAL A 562 11.77 -11.57 -16.50
CA VAL A 562 10.78 -11.87 -17.54
C VAL A 562 11.50 -12.33 -18.80
N HIS A 563 11.16 -13.54 -19.27
CA HIS A 563 11.69 -14.12 -20.49
C HIS A 563 10.53 -14.42 -21.44
N TYR A 564 10.73 -14.15 -22.72
CA TYR A 564 9.80 -14.56 -23.75
C TYR A 564 10.27 -15.87 -24.36
N CYS A 565 9.67 -16.95 -23.91
CA CYS A 565 10.01 -18.28 -24.34
C CYS A 565 8.83 -18.88 -25.09
N ASP A 566 9.15 -19.55 -26.19
CA ASP A 566 8.21 -20.41 -26.90
C ASP A 566 7.06 -19.70 -27.66
N PRO A 567 7.26 -19.28 -28.92
CA PRO A 567 6.19 -18.74 -29.76
C PRO A 567 5.11 -19.78 -30.13
N SER A 568 5.30 -21.04 -29.74
CA SER A 568 4.40 -22.16 -30.05
C SER A 568 3.70 -22.77 -28.85
N ASP A 569 3.88 -22.21 -27.65
CA ASP A 569 3.15 -22.61 -26.45
C ASP A 569 3.29 -24.13 -26.16
N THR A 570 4.54 -24.59 -26.06
CA THR A 570 4.94 -25.96 -25.72
C THR A 570 5.33 -26.13 -24.25
N ASP A 571 5.04 -25.14 -23.41
CA ASP A 571 5.27 -25.11 -21.95
C ASP A 571 6.73 -25.32 -21.54
N ILE A 572 7.69 -24.90 -22.39
CA ILE A 572 9.12 -25.06 -22.11
C ILE A 572 9.87 -23.78 -22.47
N CYS A 573 10.56 -23.19 -21.48
CA CYS A 573 11.54 -22.14 -21.70
C CYS A 573 12.99 -22.67 -21.80
N PRO A 574 13.60 -22.81 -23.00
CA PRO A 574 14.98 -23.25 -23.15
C PRO A 574 16.02 -22.18 -22.81
N THR A 575 15.62 -20.92 -22.63
CA THR A 575 16.49 -19.76 -22.37
C THR A 575 16.37 -19.24 -20.93
N CYS A 576 15.97 -20.08 -19.97
CA CYS A 576 15.64 -19.63 -18.60
C CYS A 576 16.81 -19.12 -17.73
N ASP A 577 17.98 -18.89 -18.31
CA ASP A 577 19.19 -18.43 -17.63
C ASP A 577 19.92 -17.28 -18.32
N THR A 578 19.34 -16.73 -19.39
CA THR A 578 19.93 -15.63 -20.17
C THR A 578 18.93 -14.48 -20.36
N PRO A 579 19.01 -13.41 -19.54
CA PRO A 579 19.91 -13.23 -18.40
C PRO A 579 19.57 -14.14 -17.21
N MET A 580 20.49 -14.24 -16.25
CA MET A 580 20.31 -15.10 -15.08
C MET A 580 19.26 -14.50 -14.15
N PRO A 581 18.20 -15.24 -13.78
CA PRO A 581 17.14 -14.70 -12.92
C PRO A 581 17.63 -14.25 -11.54
N PRO A 582 16.93 -13.28 -10.91
CA PRO A 582 17.26 -12.82 -9.57
C PRO A 582 17.09 -13.95 -8.56
N GLU A 583 17.98 -13.99 -7.56
CA GLU A 583 17.93 -14.98 -6.49
C GLU A 583 16.92 -14.58 -5.42
N ILE A 584 15.99 -15.48 -5.12
CA ILE A 584 15.07 -15.34 -4.00
C ILE A 584 15.61 -16.11 -2.78
N PRO A 585 15.50 -15.55 -1.55
CA PRO A 585 15.92 -16.26 -0.34
C PRO A 585 15.10 -17.53 -0.08
N ASP A 586 15.67 -18.45 0.69
CA ASP A 586 14.92 -19.53 1.33
C ASP A 586 13.78 -18.95 2.19
N ASN A 587 12.60 -19.57 2.11
CA ASN A 587 11.42 -19.14 2.86
C ASN A 587 10.95 -17.70 2.53
N SER A 588 10.93 -17.36 1.24
CA SER A 588 10.55 -16.03 0.75
C SER A 588 9.10 -15.92 0.29
N SER A 589 8.60 -14.69 0.28
CA SER A 589 7.31 -14.30 -0.28
C SER A 589 7.56 -13.21 -1.32
N ASN A 590 7.28 -13.50 -2.58
CA ASN A 590 7.53 -12.59 -3.70
C ASN A 590 6.18 -12.19 -4.31
N TYR A 591 5.86 -10.91 -4.27
CA TYR A 591 4.64 -10.36 -4.83
C TYR A 591 4.96 -9.70 -6.17
N CYS A 592 4.33 -10.19 -7.23
CA CYS A 592 4.43 -9.64 -8.57
C CYS A 592 3.12 -8.94 -8.90
N ASN A 593 3.19 -7.63 -9.16
CA ASN A 593 2.06 -6.76 -9.48
C ASN A 593 1.67 -6.79 -10.97
N TYR A 594 2.25 -7.72 -11.74
CA TYR A 594 2.16 -7.77 -13.18
C TYR A 594 1.92 -9.22 -13.64
N TYR A 595 1.01 -9.43 -14.60
CA TYR A 595 0.49 -10.75 -14.98
C TYR A 595 0.69 -11.10 -16.46
N GLY A 596 1.71 -10.53 -17.10
CA GLY A 596 2.04 -10.82 -18.48
C GLY A 596 1.06 -10.30 -19.54
N PHE A 597 1.55 -10.18 -20.78
CA PHE A 597 0.78 -9.71 -21.94
C PHE A 597 0.56 -10.78 -23.01
N ASN A 598 1.33 -11.86 -22.97
CA ASN A 598 1.33 -12.92 -23.99
C ASN A 598 1.47 -14.31 -23.36
N THR A 599 0.97 -15.35 -24.05
CA THR A 599 1.15 -16.77 -23.69
C THR A 599 2.58 -17.28 -23.90
N THR A 600 3.52 -16.40 -24.23
CA THR A 600 4.92 -16.76 -24.41
C THR A 600 5.78 -16.17 -23.29
N GLU A 601 5.16 -15.61 -22.26
CA GLU A 601 5.82 -14.82 -21.23
C GLU A 601 6.04 -15.62 -19.95
N TRP A 602 7.30 -15.68 -19.52
CA TRP A 602 7.75 -16.48 -18.41
C TRP A 602 8.41 -15.62 -17.36
N HIS A 603 7.95 -15.74 -16.11
CA HIS A 603 8.57 -15.07 -14.97
C HIS A 603 9.47 -16.07 -14.25
N LEU A 604 10.77 -15.76 -14.18
CA LEU A 604 11.79 -16.66 -13.71
C LEU A 604 12.40 -16.21 -12.38
N TYR A 605 12.61 -17.16 -11.46
CA TYR A 605 13.23 -16.92 -10.17
C TYR A 605 14.35 -17.93 -9.94
N ARG A 606 15.50 -17.47 -9.45
CA ARG A 606 16.60 -18.35 -9.05
C ARG A 606 16.48 -18.68 -7.56
N ILE A 607 16.63 -19.95 -7.21
CA ILE A 607 16.74 -20.37 -5.80
C ILE A 607 17.95 -21.27 -5.61
N VAL A 608 18.69 -21.04 -4.52
CA VAL A 608 19.87 -21.82 -4.12
C VAL A 608 19.65 -22.28 -2.67
N PRO A 609 19.09 -23.48 -2.46
CA PRO A 609 18.72 -23.94 -1.11
C PRO A 609 19.92 -24.03 -0.16
N ASP A 610 19.75 -23.54 1.06
CA ASP A 610 20.77 -23.67 2.11
C ASP A 610 20.84 -25.10 2.67
N ILE A 611 19.74 -25.84 2.56
CA ILE A 611 19.58 -27.20 3.10
C ILE A 611 19.02 -28.16 2.05
N THR A 612 19.41 -29.43 2.17
CA THR A 612 18.76 -30.51 1.41
C THR A 612 17.40 -30.82 2.04
N GLY A 613 16.35 -30.83 1.24
CA GLY A 613 15.00 -31.09 1.72
C GLY A 613 13.91 -30.87 0.69
N ARG A 614 12.70 -30.57 1.16
CA ARG A 614 11.55 -30.25 0.34
C ARG A 614 11.39 -28.76 0.16
N LEU A 615 11.44 -28.28 -1.07
CA LEU A 615 11.01 -26.97 -1.51
C LEU A 615 9.50 -27.01 -1.77
N ILE A 616 8.74 -26.28 -0.97
CA ILE A 616 7.30 -26.07 -1.10
C ILE A 616 7.10 -24.73 -1.81
N ILE A 617 6.40 -24.72 -2.94
CA ILE A 617 6.04 -23.50 -3.66
C ILE A 617 4.53 -23.36 -3.63
N ASN A 618 4.04 -22.26 -3.05
CA ASN A 618 2.63 -21.89 -3.06
C ASN A 618 2.45 -20.66 -3.94
N PHE A 619 1.72 -20.83 -5.03
CA PHE A 619 1.29 -19.76 -5.91
C PHE A 619 -0.13 -19.33 -5.55
N SER A 620 -0.41 -18.03 -5.58
CA SER A 620 -1.77 -17.50 -5.62
C SER A 620 -1.85 -16.30 -6.56
N GLY A 621 -2.70 -16.40 -7.57
CA GLY A 621 -2.82 -15.40 -8.64
C GLY A 621 -4.26 -14.93 -8.83
N THR A 622 -4.42 -13.70 -9.35
CA THR A 622 -5.73 -13.12 -9.65
C THR A 622 -6.12 -13.19 -11.12
N GLY A 623 -5.35 -13.89 -11.96
CA GLY A 623 -5.70 -14.16 -13.35
C GLY A 623 -7.13 -14.72 -13.43
N LYS A 624 -8.10 -13.88 -13.80
CA LYS A 624 -9.50 -14.27 -13.96
C LYS A 624 -9.79 -14.28 -15.44
N MET A 625 -9.45 -15.39 -16.08
CA MET A 625 -9.83 -15.58 -17.47
C MET A 625 -11.36 -15.58 -17.65
N PRO A 626 -11.87 -15.07 -18.78
CA PRO A 626 -13.29 -15.12 -19.10
C PRO A 626 -13.83 -16.55 -18.97
N PRO A 627 -15.09 -16.74 -18.52
CA PRO A 627 -15.69 -18.07 -18.42
C PRO A 627 -15.64 -18.79 -19.76
N GLY A 628 -14.81 -19.85 -19.85
CA GLY A 628 -14.65 -20.67 -21.06
C GLY A 628 -13.24 -20.68 -21.68
N ASN A 629 -12.30 -19.85 -21.20
CA ASN A 629 -10.90 -19.95 -21.60
C ASN A 629 -10.12 -20.87 -20.64
N LEU A 630 -9.24 -21.71 -21.20
CA LEU A 630 -8.47 -22.73 -20.46
C LEU A 630 -7.06 -22.29 -20.06
N TYR A 631 -6.59 -21.18 -20.62
CA TYR A 631 -5.27 -20.60 -20.37
C TYR A 631 -5.20 -20.11 -18.94
N ARG A 632 -4.21 -20.56 -18.21
CA ARG A 632 -4.01 -20.37 -16.78
C ARG A 632 -2.53 -20.53 -16.54
N SER A 633 -1.97 -19.76 -15.60
CA SER A 633 -0.54 -19.82 -15.36
C SER A 633 -0.07 -21.23 -15.04
N ASP A 634 1.11 -21.55 -15.55
CA ASP A 634 1.77 -22.83 -15.37
C ASP A 634 3.09 -22.65 -14.62
N LEU A 635 3.52 -23.68 -13.90
CA LEU A 635 4.76 -23.65 -13.11
C LEU A 635 5.67 -24.80 -13.51
N SER A 636 6.90 -24.45 -13.89
CA SER A 636 7.98 -25.37 -14.17
C SER A 636 9.15 -25.15 -13.23
N LEU A 637 9.77 -26.25 -12.77
CA LEU A 637 11.00 -26.19 -11.98
C LEU A 637 12.17 -26.80 -12.76
N TYR A 638 13.12 -25.96 -13.15
CA TYR A 638 14.32 -26.36 -13.87
C TYR A 638 15.47 -26.63 -12.89
N ASN A 639 16.21 -27.70 -13.15
CA ASN A 639 17.52 -27.90 -12.54
C ASN A 639 18.55 -27.12 -13.36
N TYR A 640 19.36 -26.31 -12.69
CA TYR A 640 20.37 -25.49 -13.35
C TYR A 640 21.76 -26.10 -13.23
N SER A 641 22.48 -26.15 -14.36
CA SER A 641 23.82 -26.71 -14.44
C SER A 641 24.73 -25.82 -15.30
N ASP A 642 26.01 -26.17 -15.41
CA ASP A 642 26.96 -25.48 -16.30
C ASP A 642 26.54 -25.51 -17.79
N LEU A 643 25.57 -26.35 -18.17
CA LEU A 643 24.99 -26.43 -19.51
C LEU A 643 23.70 -25.62 -19.67
N GLY A 644 23.36 -24.80 -18.67
CA GLY A 644 22.11 -24.06 -18.59
C GLY A 644 20.99 -24.85 -17.90
N CYS A 645 19.76 -24.42 -18.15
CA CYS A 645 18.55 -25.11 -17.69
C CYS A 645 18.40 -26.49 -18.37
N THR A 646 18.27 -27.55 -17.58
CA THR A 646 17.89 -28.88 -18.10
C THR A 646 16.38 -28.98 -18.25
N SER A 647 15.85 -29.92 -19.05
CA SER A 647 14.39 -30.16 -19.16
C SER A 647 13.68 -30.09 -17.79
N PRO A 648 12.50 -29.44 -17.72
CA PRO A 648 11.85 -29.17 -16.45
C PRO A 648 11.66 -30.46 -15.69
N SER A 649 12.04 -30.43 -14.41
CA SER A 649 11.97 -31.58 -13.52
C SER A 649 10.52 -32.05 -13.39
N ILE A 650 9.60 -31.07 -13.34
CA ILE A 650 8.16 -31.20 -13.28
C ILE A 650 7.56 -29.91 -13.87
N ALA A 651 6.46 -30.04 -14.62
CA ALA A 651 5.58 -28.96 -15.04
C ALA A 651 4.19 -29.20 -14.41
N THR A 652 3.63 -28.15 -13.81
CA THR A 652 2.31 -28.16 -13.19
C THR A 652 1.45 -27.11 -13.86
N TYR A 653 0.27 -27.52 -14.30
CA TYR A 653 -0.60 -26.66 -15.09
C TYR A 653 -1.75 -26.11 -14.27
N GLN A 654 -2.28 -24.95 -14.67
CA GLN A 654 -3.52 -24.37 -14.16
C GLN A 654 -3.50 -23.93 -12.68
N LEU A 655 -2.57 -23.07 -12.30
CA LEU A 655 -2.29 -22.70 -10.91
C LEU A 655 -3.39 -21.88 -10.20
N GLU A 656 -4.24 -21.16 -10.93
CA GLU A 656 -5.21 -20.23 -10.35
C GLU A 656 -6.44 -20.91 -9.73
N PRO A 657 -7.02 -20.33 -8.66
CA PRO A 657 -6.61 -19.08 -7.99
C PRO A 657 -5.44 -19.27 -7.01
N SER A 658 -5.16 -20.51 -6.61
CA SER A 658 -4.05 -20.86 -5.73
C SER A 658 -3.68 -22.32 -5.89
N TYR A 659 -2.38 -22.63 -5.93
CA TYR A 659 -1.87 -23.98 -6.05
C TYR A 659 -0.56 -24.15 -5.29
N GLY A 660 -0.36 -25.35 -4.71
CA GLY A 660 0.84 -25.70 -3.95
C GLY A 660 1.52 -26.94 -4.53
N VAL A 661 2.84 -26.88 -4.70
CA VAL A 661 3.67 -27.98 -5.20
C VAL A 661 4.89 -28.18 -4.30
N GLU A 662 5.40 -29.41 -4.24
CA GLU A 662 6.59 -29.75 -3.44
C GLU A 662 7.63 -30.47 -4.30
N PHE A 663 8.90 -30.11 -4.10
CA PHE A 663 10.05 -30.65 -4.84
C PHE A 663 11.19 -31.03 -3.92
N CYS A 664 11.90 -32.11 -4.24
CA CYS A 664 13.15 -32.43 -3.56
C CYS A 664 14.30 -31.59 -4.14
N VAL A 665 14.99 -30.89 -3.27
CA VAL A 665 16.11 -30.02 -3.62
C VAL A 665 17.33 -30.33 -2.76
N GLU A 666 18.51 -30.15 -3.34
CA GLU A 666 19.80 -30.36 -2.68
C GLU A 666 20.42 -29.02 -2.27
N ALA A 667 21.07 -29.00 -1.10
CA ALA A 667 21.79 -27.83 -0.64
C ALA A 667 22.86 -27.38 -1.65
N ASN A 668 22.96 -26.07 -1.90
CA ASN A 668 23.91 -25.43 -2.81
C ASN A 668 23.77 -25.82 -4.29
N LYS A 669 22.64 -26.42 -4.71
CA LYS A 669 22.30 -26.54 -6.13
C LYS A 669 21.38 -25.41 -6.55
N THR A 670 21.53 -24.96 -7.79
CA THR A 670 20.70 -23.89 -8.34
C THR A 670 19.47 -24.48 -9.04
N TYR A 671 18.32 -23.91 -8.75
CA TYR A 671 17.06 -24.23 -9.42
C TYR A 671 16.44 -22.95 -9.97
N ILE A 672 15.77 -23.05 -11.12
CA ILE A 672 14.98 -21.95 -11.68
C ILE A 672 13.50 -22.31 -11.57
N ILE A 673 12.75 -21.50 -10.83
CA ILE A 673 11.29 -21.53 -10.81
C ILE A 673 10.84 -20.68 -11.98
N ALA A 674 10.07 -21.26 -12.89
CA ALA A 674 9.56 -20.59 -14.06
C ALA A 674 8.04 -20.61 -14.02
N ILE A 675 7.42 -19.43 -14.13
CA ILE A 675 5.97 -19.28 -14.16
C ILE A 675 5.62 -18.82 -15.56
N ASP A 676 4.95 -19.66 -16.34
CA ASP A 676 4.36 -19.25 -17.61
C ASP A 676 3.08 -18.47 -17.29
N VAL A 677 3.05 -17.18 -17.59
CA VAL A 677 1.92 -16.32 -17.25
C VAL A 677 1.02 -16.17 -18.47
N ASP A 678 0.24 -17.21 -18.67
CA ASP A 678 -0.76 -17.36 -19.72
C ASP A 678 -1.73 -16.17 -19.81
N SER A 679 -1.43 -15.19 -20.68
CA SER A 679 -2.24 -13.98 -20.88
C SER A 679 -2.66 -13.85 -22.34
N ASN A 680 -3.97 -13.85 -22.60
CA ASN A 680 -4.51 -13.67 -23.96
C ASN A 680 -4.89 -12.21 -24.20
N ASN A 681 -4.18 -11.55 -25.12
CA ASN A 681 -4.53 -10.27 -25.77
C ASN A 681 -4.37 -9.00 -24.93
N CYS A 682 -3.19 -8.70 -24.36
CA CYS A 682 -2.79 -7.35 -23.89
C CYS A 682 -3.81 -6.59 -23.00
N THR A 683 -4.80 -7.30 -22.42
CA THR A 683 -5.98 -6.73 -21.74
C THR A 683 -6.13 -7.30 -20.33
N HIS A 684 -5.18 -8.13 -19.89
CA HIS A 684 -5.26 -8.80 -18.61
C HIS A 684 -4.35 -8.17 -17.58
N TYR A 685 -4.96 -7.49 -16.62
CA TYR A 685 -4.29 -7.00 -15.41
C TYR A 685 -4.54 -7.99 -14.28
N GLY A 686 -3.47 -8.56 -13.74
CA GLY A 686 -3.51 -9.44 -12.57
C GLY A 686 -2.28 -9.23 -11.71
N HIS A 687 -2.26 -9.89 -10.56
CA HIS A 687 -1.08 -10.01 -9.73
C HIS A 687 -0.98 -11.44 -9.21
N TYR A 688 0.20 -11.84 -8.77
CA TYR A 688 0.38 -13.09 -8.06
C TYR A 688 1.34 -12.96 -6.88
N LEU A 689 1.19 -13.89 -5.94
CA LEU A 689 2.07 -14.09 -4.80
C LEU A 689 2.71 -15.47 -4.94
N LEU A 690 4.03 -15.51 -4.89
CA LEU A 690 4.85 -16.71 -4.91
C LEU A 690 5.53 -16.89 -3.55
N ASN A 691 5.07 -17.85 -2.77
CA ASN A 691 5.68 -18.22 -1.50
C ASN A 691 6.52 -19.47 -1.68
N THR A 692 7.79 -19.40 -1.29
CA THR A 692 8.67 -20.57 -1.22
C THR A 692 8.93 -20.93 0.23
N THR A 693 9.09 -22.21 0.55
CA THR A 693 9.47 -22.68 1.88
C THR A 693 10.32 -23.92 1.75
N ILE A 694 11.50 -23.97 2.38
CA ILE A 694 12.38 -25.13 2.35
C ILE A 694 12.39 -25.80 3.73
N VAL A 695 12.01 -27.07 3.75
CA VAL A 695 11.96 -27.89 4.96
C VAL A 695 12.94 -29.04 4.83
N ALA A 696 13.82 -29.21 5.82
CA ALA A 696 14.75 -30.35 5.86
C ALA A 696 13.97 -31.67 5.74
N ASP A 697 14.30 -32.47 4.73
CA ASP A 697 13.72 -33.79 4.52
C ASP A 697 14.82 -34.78 4.13
N PRO A 698 15.16 -35.74 5.01
CA PRO A 698 16.21 -36.72 4.74
C PRO A 698 15.83 -37.76 3.67
N ILE A 699 14.58 -37.75 3.17
CA ILE A 699 14.11 -38.66 2.13
C ILE A 699 14.49 -38.19 0.72
N CYS A 700 14.78 -36.89 0.54
CA CYS A 700 14.93 -36.26 -0.78
C CYS A 700 16.20 -36.63 -1.59
#